data_AF-A0AAI9T342-F1
#
_entry.id   AF-A0AAI9T342-F1
#
_cell.length_a   1.000
_cell.length_b   1.000
_cell.length_c   1.000
_cell.angle_alpha   90.00
_cell.angle_beta   90.00
_cell.angle_gamma   90.00
#
_symmetry.space_group_name_H-M   'P 1'
#
loop_
_entity.id
_entity.type
_entity.pdbx_description
1 polymer ?
#
loop_
_entity_poly.entity_id
_entity_poly.type
_entity_poly.pdbx_seq_one_letter_code
_entity_poly.pdbx_strand_id
1 'polypeptide(L)'
;MLKVFLLSTSFLTINPMVITSIYYTVVEPTNNYIIPRDVLRQDILAKRVYGGQINYHEYDGQTFHSDEALNEYLLKNNKVTTVLTSSNPNQIIKNYEHMTLDSKKIYDVDLNNFQQLYRDAFGNVAYSRQDALNTYTNAGLVKAQYSYDGFYWFDTPEEAKINEKYKMKINKSLYYIYNNQYYNAFNDQDINTLVSLMEEGYYTNLNQSLLGKPLVNPIIHQGNSKLIYDLLKKDLQKDFNGDYYNAVTKTETKYQLALAATGTNRITAQYYDQNNKLIKAIDYNAGSSLTIELTGLNVKSGQELIDYFKNDTWNEEWEGPPSIGRYYKTRDFTGSYKGQNVKIRLNLVPRWSYGGGKTQAPSINEYNIIDQSVGKIKLYANPQQNHAQFLDVTHEKKGVFSNSNITTTEKNQFYDIWYDHYFNSVLTNFGSNNNRQVTYHDIKNGNYITNPIFNNTKGKGFIYKDKAYDVNNSKGYSQSLIRSYLNWMPIKAKLLEKPVVRDGQQYYQLRPDFLATAEQLDKFLYLEGNFQTKLMYSYSPDPDISDRNGRMLASTLEGAKEKELINKDRTLRKQYLAYDVFGNKEVTTSSAEEAIQQLTNKIQLTSKFVHKNEIKTWNAKVKRSWDLIISDGRYVVYRIVDPNQTGKFIYFPAQDLALAAIKTTARLNYMVNKLEKSVYLYSYTTQSKELVPFVFYDNDVESVISKIYQYEQWT
;
A
#
# COMPACT_ATOMS: atom_id res chain seq x y z
N MET A 1 -34.58 -48.74 11.33
CA MET A 1 -34.64 -47.36 11.83
C MET A 1 -33.28 -47.02 12.44
N LEU A 2 -32.28 -46.81 11.57
CA LEU A 2 -30.92 -46.39 11.90
C LEU A 2 -30.36 -45.78 10.60
N LYS A 3 -30.05 -44.48 10.58
CA LYS A 3 -29.40 -43.81 9.44
C LYS A 3 -28.20 -43.03 9.97
N VAL A 4 -27.02 -43.49 9.60
CA VAL A 4 -25.72 -42.85 9.83
C VAL A 4 -24.94 -42.99 8.51
N PHE A 5 -24.54 -41.83 7.97
CA PHE A 5 -23.46 -41.49 7.05
C PHE A 5 -23.32 -42.14 5.65
N LEU A 6 -23.37 -41.29 4.61
CA LEU A 6 -22.18 -40.84 3.86
C LEU A 6 -22.57 -39.77 2.83
N LEU A 7 -22.02 -38.56 3.00
CA LEU A 7 -22.03 -37.47 2.04
C LEU A 7 -20.81 -37.63 1.13
N SER A 8 -21.03 -37.93 -0.14
CA SER A 8 -20.04 -37.81 -1.21
C SER A 8 -20.51 -36.76 -2.21
N THR A 9 -20.18 -35.49 -1.97
CA THR A 9 -20.22 -34.47 -3.02
C THR A 9 -18.87 -34.48 -3.71
N SER A 10 -18.77 -35.29 -4.77
CA SER A 10 -17.68 -35.23 -5.72
C SER A 10 -17.78 -33.92 -6.48
N PHE A 11 -17.04 -32.89 -6.05
CA PHE A 11 -16.72 -31.77 -6.92
C PHE A 11 -15.77 -32.28 -8.01
N LEU A 12 -16.32 -32.57 -9.18
CA LEU A 12 -15.55 -32.68 -10.41
C LEU A 12 -14.87 -31.33 -10.64
N THR A 13 -13.58 -31.24 -10.33
CA THR A 13 -12.69 -30.21 -10.83
C THR A 13 -12.59 -30.37 -12.34
N ILE A 14 -13.40 -29.62 -13.08
CA ILE A 14 -13.17 -29.42 -14.50
C ILE A 14 -11.95 -28.51 -14.61
N ASN A 15 -10.78 -29.10 -14.86
CA ASN A 15 -9.65 -28.36 -15.40
C ASN A 15 -10.08 -27.78 -16.75
N PRO A 16 -10.06 -26.46 -16.98
CA PRO A 16 -10.14 -25.95 -18.33
C PRO A 16 -8.78 -26.27 -19.00
N MET A 17 -8.71 -27.42 -19.67
CA MET A 17 -7.90 -27.48 -20.88
C MET A 17 -8.49 -26.43 -21.81
N VAL A 18 -7.80 -25.29 -21.91
CA VAL A 18 -8.05 -24.31 -22.97
C VAL A 18 -7.62 -24.99 -24.27
N ILE A 19 -8.53 -25.73 -24.87
CA ILE A 19 -8.42 -26.14 -26.27
C ILE A 19 -8.65 -24.84 -27.04
N THR A 20 -7.56 -24.26 -27.54
CA THR A 20 -7.57 -23.12 -28.45
C THR A 20 -8.24 -23.52 -29.77
N SER A 21 -9.56 -23.42 -29.84
CA SER A 21 -10.30 -23.41 -31.10
C SER A 21 -10.49 -21.96 -31.52
N ILE A 22 -9.47 -21.39 -32.16
CA ILE A 22 -9.54 -20.04 -32.75
C ILE A 22 -10.34 -20.14 -34.05
N TYR A 23 -11.56 -19.59 -34.06
CA TYR A 23 -12.26 -19.30 -35.32
C TYR A 23 -11.74 -17.96 -35.85
N TYR A 24 -10.97 -18.02 -36.93
CA TYR A 24 -10.51 -16.83 -37.65
C TYR A 24 -11.63 -16.32 -38.55
N THR A 25 -12.12 -15.11 -38.29
CA THR A 25 -12.65 -14.26 -39.36
C THR A 25 -11.47 -13.46 -39.89
N VAL A 26 -10.93 -13.91 -41.02
CA VAL A 26 -9.97 -13.14 -41.81
C VAL A 26 -10.74 -11.99 -42.43
N VAL A 27 -10.57 -10.79 -41.89
CA VAL A 27 -10.87 -9.57 -42.64
C VAL A 27 -9.59 -9.27 -43.42
N GLU A 28 -9.68 -9.31 -44.75
CA GLU A 28 -8.56 -8.97 -45.63
C GLU A 28 -8.09 -7.53 -45.34
N PRO A 29 -6.76 -7.29 -45.21
CA PRO A 29 -6.24 -5.97 -44.94
C PRO A 29 -6.38 -5.11 -46.20
N THR A 30 -7.28 -4.12 -46.15
CA THR A 30 -7.28 -3.02 -47.11
C THR A 30 -6.46 -1.87 -46.53
N ASN A 31 -5.40 -1.51 -47.25
CA ASN A 31 -4.26 -0.66 -46.89
C ASN A 31 -4.58 0.81 -46.53
N ASN A 32 -5.69 1.17 -45.88
CA ASN A 32 -5.90 2.57 -45.48
C ASN A 32 -6.96 2.80 -44.40
N TYR A 33 -7.06 1.89 -43.43
CA TYR A 33 -8.17 1.94 -42.48
C TYR A 33 -7.68 2.11 -41.04
N ILE A 34 -7.78 3.33 -40.51
CA ILE A 34 -8.02 3.51 -39.07
C ILE A 34 -9.32 2.76 -38.82
N ILE A 35 -9.25 1.54 -38.27
CA ILE A 35 -10.44 0.69 -38.05
C ILE A 35 -11.53 1.59 -37.47
N PRO A 36 -12.71 1.69 -38.13
CA PRO A 36 -13.71 2.63 -37.70
C PRO A 36 -14.01 2.35 -36.24
N ARG A 37 -14.07 3.42 -35.44
CA ARG A 37 -14.25 3.33 -33.99
C ARG A 37 -15.36 2.34 -33.60
N ASP A 38 -16.45 2.35 -34.36
CA ASP A 38 -17.61 1.47 -34.14
C ASP A 38 -17.31 -0.01 -34.41
N VAL A 39 -16.47 -0.32 -35.39
CA VAL A 39 -16.04 -1.70 -35.71
C VAL A 39 -15.09 -2.22 -34.64
N LEU A 40 -14.11 -1.40 -34.21
CA LEU A 40 -13.20 -1.77 -33.12
C LEU A 40 -13.97 -1.96 -31.80
N ARG A 41 -14.96 -1.10 -31.55
CA ARG A 41 -15.87 -1.22 -30.42
C ARG A 41 -16.62 -2.54 -30.43
N GLN A 42 -17.20 -2.94 -31.57
CA GLN A 42 -17.89 -4.23 -31.69
C GLN A 42 -16.96 -5.42 -31.49
N ASP A 43 -15.74 -5.37 -32.01
CA ASP A 43 -14.76 -6.45 -31.87
C ASP A 43 -14.28 -6.62 -30.42
N ILE A 44 -13.98 -5.52 -29.72
CA ILE A 44 -13.60 -5.54 -28.29
C ILE A 44 -14.71 -6.13 -27.44
N LEU A 45 -15.96 -5.71 -27.69
CA LEU A 45 -17.11 -6.23 -26.96
C LEU A 45 -17.31 -7.74 -27.19
N ALA A 46 -17.04 -8.24 -28.41
CA ALA A 46 -17.22 -9.65 -28.76
C ALA A 46 -16.08 -10.56 -28.25
N LYS A 47 -14.85 -10.05 -28.11
CA LYS A 47 -13.65 -10.87 -27.83
C LYS A 47 -12.97 -10.60 -26.49
N ARG A 48 -13.48 -9.68 -25.67
CA ARG A 48 -12.94 -9.43 -24.32
C ARG A 48 -13.04 -10.67 -23.43
N VAL A 49 -12.04 -10.85 -22.57
CA VAL A 49 -11.98 -11.87 -21.52
C VAL A 49 -12.08 -11.17 -20.17
N TYR A 50 -12.96 -11.65 -19.30
CA TYR A 50 -13.09 -11.09 -17.96
C TYR A 50 -11.90 -11.51 -17.07
N GLY A 51 -11.21 -10.52 -16.50
CA GLY A 51 -9.98 -10.64 -15.72
C GLY A 51 -10.11 -10.35 -14.23
N GLY A 52 -11.33 -10.20 -13.71
CA GLY A 52 -11.60 -9.87 -12.31
C GLY A 52 -12.19 -8.47 -12.15
N GLN A 53 -12.08 -7.86 -10.96
CA GLN A 53 -12.55 -6.49 -10.71
C GLN A 53 -11.44 -5.68 -10.05
N ILE A 54 -11.31 -4.41 -10.42
CA ILE A 54 -10.53 -3.42 -9.66
C ILE A 54 -11.44 -2.28 -9.23
N ASN A 55 -11.07 -1.60 -8.14
CA ASN A 55 -11.83 -0.50 -7.60
C ASN A 55 -11.14 0.83 -7.94
N TYR A 56 -11.88 1.77 -8.50
CA TYR A 56 -11.43 3.16 -8.61
C TYR A 56 -12.61 4.13 -8.62
N HIS A 57 -12.33 5.44 -8.62
CA HIS A 57 -13.33 6.49 -8.56
C HIS A 57 -13.16 7.55 -9.65
N GLU A 58 -14.24 8.02 -10.27
CA GLU A 58 -14.25 9.23 -11.12
C GLU A 58 -14.99 10.35 -10.39
N TYR A 59 -14.46 11.58 -10.40
CA TYR A 59 -15.12 12.75 -9.80
C TYR A 59 -14.65 14.05 -10.46
N ASP A 60 -15.58 14.96 -10.76
CA ASP A 60 -15.29 16.28 -11.35
C ASP A 60 -14.40 16.22 -12.61
N GLY A 61 -14.66 15.23 -13.48
CA GLY A 61 -13.89 15.01 -14.71
C GLY A 61 -12.49 14.40 -14.52
N GLN A 62 -12.13 13.96 -13.31
CA GLN A 62 -10.84 13.34 -12.99
C GLN A 62 -11.01 11.88 -12.55
N THR A 63 -9.98 11.06 -12.82
CA THR A 63 -9.93 9.63 -12.45
C THR A 63 -8.95 9.40 -11.31
N PHE A 64 -9.40 8.70 -10.28
CA PHE A 64 -8.64 8.42 -9.05
C PHE A 64 -8.51 6.91 -8.86
N HIS A 65 -7.28 6.41 -8.91
CA HIS A 65 -6.96 4.97 -8.83
C HIS A 65 -6.94 4.39 -7.40
N SER A 66 -7.28 5.21 -6.40
CA SER A 66 -7.50 4.79 -5.02
C SER A 66 -8.57 5.68 -4.36
N ASP A 67 -9.22 5.17 -3.31
CA ASP A 67 -10.19 5.96 -2.55
C ASP A 67 -9.48 7.14 -1.84
N GLU A 68 -8.25 6.93 -1.36
CA GLU A 68 -7.35 7.98 -0.83
C GLU A 68 -7.16 9.14 -1.81
N ALA A 69 -6.84 8.89 -3.08
CA ALA A 69 -6.58 9.96 -4.05
C ALA A 69 -7.84 10.82 -4.31
N LEU A 70 -9.02 10.20 -4.34
CA LEU A 70 -10.30 10.92 -4.43
C LEU A 70 -10.58 11.71 -3.14
N ASN A 71 -10.31 11.12 -1.98
CA ASN A 71 -10.53 11.77 -0.69
C ASN A 71 -9.68 13.04 -0.59
N GLU A 72 -8.40 12.98 -0.95
CA GLU A 72 -7.51 14.14 -0.96
C GLU A 72 -8.03 15.27 -1.87
N TYR A 73 -8.53 14.92 -3.05
CA TYR A 73 -9.09 15.89 -3.98
C TYR A 73 -10.35 16.59 -3.43
N LEU A 74 -11.27 15.81 -2.84
CA LEU A 74 -12.52 16.32 -2.24
C LEU A 74 -12.25 17.30 -1.09
N LEU A 75 -11.22 17.01 -0.31
CA LEU A 75 -10.77 17.85 0.81
C LEU A 75 -10.08 19.12 0.32
N LYS A 76 -9.17 19.01 -0.65
CA LYS A 76 -8.42 20.15 -1.20
C LYS A 76 -9.33 21.20 -1.86
N ASN A 77 -10.47 20.78 -2.40
CA ASN A 77 -11.43 21.67 -3.05
C ASN A 77 -12.59 22.12 -2.13
N ASN A 78 -12.43 21.98 -0.80
CA ASN A 78 -13.39 22.43 0.22
C ASN A 78 -14.83 21.92 0.02
N LYS A 79 -15.01 20.74 -0.60
CA LYS A 79 -16.35 20.14 -0.76
C LYS A 79 -16.87 19.59 0.56
N VAL A 80 -15.95 19.18 1.44
CA VAL A 80 -16.21 18.93 2.85
C VAL A 80 -15.57 20.06 3.65
N THR A 81 -16.34 20.73 4.51
CA THR A 81 -15.79 21.73 5.43
C THR A 81 -15.88 21.25 6.86
N THR A 82 -14.85 21.58 7.62
CA THR A 82 -14.73 21.19 9.02
C THR A 82 -15.38 22.23 9.90
N VAL A 83 -16.30 21.81 10.77
CA VAL A 83 -16.94 22.64 11.79
C VAL A 83 -16.73 22.02 13.15
N LEU A 84 -16.58 22.89 14.12
CA LEU A 84 -16.40 22.52 15.49
C LEU A 84 -17.70 22.74 16.25
N THR A 85 -18.20 21.70 16.91
CA THR A 85 -19.47 21.70 17.64
C THR A 85 -19.28 20.93 18.94
N SER A 86 -20.13 21.16 19.94
CA SER A 86 -20.13 20.28 21.11
C SER A 86 -21.02 19.05 20.96
N SER A 87 -21.82 18.99 19.90
CA SER A 87 -22.85 17.98 19.72
C SER A 87 -22.28 16.66 19.21
N ASN A 88 -22.44 15.61 20.01
CA ASN A 88 -22.09 14.24 19.69
C ASN A 88 -22.84 13.78 18.45
N PRO A 89 -22.10 13.53 17.37
CA PRO A 89 -22.75 13.19 16.14
C PRO A 89 -23.36 11.79 16.15
N ASN A 90 -22.70 10.83 16.82
CA ASN A 90 -23.19 9.46 16.93
C ASN A 90 -24.45 9.37 17.80
N GLN A 91 -24.53 10.19 18.84
CA GLN A 91 -25.72 10.20 19.70
C GLN A 91 -26.94 10.80 19.01
N ILE A 92 -26.75 11.84 18.21
CA ILE A 92 -27.83 12.39 17.37
C ILE A 92 -28.29 11.34 16.37
N ILE A 93 -27.37 10.70 15.62
CA ILE A 93 -27.73 9.69 14.62
C ILE A 93 -28.49 8.52 15.25
N LYS A 94 -28.01 7.99 16.39
CA LYS A 94 -28.69 6.92 17.12
C LYS A 94 -30.12 7.30 17.52
N ASN A 95 -30.36 8.58 17.79
CA ASN A 95 -31.66 9.09 18.20
C ASN A 95 -32.58 9.49 17.03
N TYR A 96 -32.07 9.59 15.79
CA TYR A 96 -32.75 10.30 14.69
C TYR A 96 -32.62 9.62 13.31
N GLU A 97 -32.28 8.33 13.24
CA GLU A 97 -32.42 7.36 12.11
C GLU A 97 -31.94 7.72 10.67
N HIS A 98 -31.64 8.98 10.33
CA HIS A 98 -31.39 9.42 8.95
C HIS A 98 -29.97 9.95 8.72
N MET A 99 -29.00 9.44 9.49
CA MET A 99 -27.57 9.53 9.20
C MET A 99 -27.00 10.94 8.91
N THR A 100 -27.60 11.99 9.50
CA THR A 100 -27.13 13.38 9.44
C THR A 100 -27.44 14.10 10.76
N LEU A 101 -26.65 15.11 11.15
CA LEU A 101 -26.92 15.83 12.41
C LEU A 101 -28.03 16.86 12.22
N ASP A 102 -29.04 16.80 13.10
CA ASP A 102 -30.08 17.82 13.18
C ASP A 102 -29.47 19.19 13.53
N SER A 103 -29.55 20.13 12.57
CA SER A 103 -29.08 21.51 12.74
C SER A 103 -29.62 22.21 14.00
N LYS A 104 -30.80 21.82 14.50
CA LYS A 104 -31.40 22.37 15.73
C LYS A 104 -30.77 21.83 17.02
N LYS A 105 -29.99 20.75 16.91
CA LYS A 105 -29.27 20.10 18.01
C LYS A 105 -27.76 20.27 17.89
N ILE A 106 -27.31 21.15 16.99
CA ILE A 106 -25.93 21.62 16.90
C ILE A 106 -25.75 22.76 17.90
N TYR A 107 -24.92 22.52 18.89
CA TYR A 107 -24.54 23.51 19.90
C TYR A 107 -23.13 24.04 19.59
N ASP A 108 -22.85 25.27 20.02
CA ASP A 108 -21.54 25.89 19.87
C ASP A 108 -20.49 25.20 20.78
N VAL A 109 -19.28 25.75 20.84
CA VAL A 109 -18.18 25.23 21.68
C VAL A 109 -17.70 26.24 22.72
N ASP A 110 -18.46 27.31 22.94
CA ASP A 110 -18.12 28.31 23.95
C ASP A 110 -18.42 27.75 25.33
N LEU A 111 -17.37 27.42 26.08
CA LEU A 111 -17.43 26.84 27.43
C LEU A 111 -18.32 27.64 28.40
N ASN A 112 -18.53 28.94 28.19
CA ASN A 112 -19.42 29.76 29.02
C ASN A 112 -20.89 29.27 28.96
N ASN A 113 -21.27 28.60 27.86
CA ASN A 113 -22.61 28.05 27.66
C ASN A 113 -22.78 26.64 28.22
N PHE A 114 -21.79 26.08 28.91
CA PHE A 114 -21.79 24.69 29.39
C PHE A 114 -21.92 24.58 30.91
N GLN A 115 -22.38 23.42 31.35
CA GLN A 115 -22.36 22.97 32.74
C GLN A 115 -21.70 21.58 32.77
N GLN A 116 -20.78 21.38 33.72
CA GLN A 116 -20.15 20.07 33.92
C GLN A 116 -21.12 19.13 34.64
N LEU A 117 -21.37 17.97 34.06
CA LEU A 117 -22.20 16.90 34.62
C LEU A 117 -21.40 15.61 34.72
N TYR A 118 -21.82 14.68 35.57
CA TYR A 118 -21.10 13.44 35.87
C TYR A 118 -21.95 12.21 35.60
N ARG A 119 -21.32 11.11 35.18
CA ARG A 119 -21.97 9.81 35.04
C ARG A 119 -22.11 9.16 36.40
N ASP A 120 -23.30 8.72 36.76
CA ASP A 120 -23.54 7.86 37.93
C ASP A 120 -23.28 6.38 37.59
N ALA A 121 -23.15 5.53 38.60
CA ALA A 121 -22.80 4.12 38.43
C ALA A 121 -23.89 3.30 37.71
N PHE A 122 -25.10 3.84 37.56
CA PHE A 122 -26.20 3.21 36.85
C PHE A 122 -26.39 3.78 35.45
N GLY A 123 -25.45 4.60 34.96
CA GLY A 123 -25.49 5.17 33.62
C GLY A 123 -26.46 6.34 33.46
N ASN A 124 -26.77 7.05 34.54
CA ASN A 124 -27.56 8.28 34.53
C ASN A 124 -26.69 9.52 34.72
N VAL A 125 -27.28 10.67 34.46
CA VAL A 125 -26.68 12.00 34.68
C VAL A 125 -26.82 12.42 36.13
N ALA A 126 -25.71 12.84 36.73
CA ALA A 126 -25.63 13.51 38.02
C ALA A 126 -25.16 14.96 37.85
N TYR A 127 -25.80 15.88 38.58
CA TYR A 127 -25.53 17.32 38.47
C TYR A 127 -24.34 17.79 39.32
N SER A 128 -23.84 16.96 40.23
CA SER A 128 -22.64 17.22 41.02
C SER A 128 -21.73 15.99 41.06
N ARG A 129 -20.44 16.24 41.31
CA ARG A 129 -19.42 15.18 41.45
C ARG A 129 -19.76 14.25 42.61
N GLN A 130 -20.22 14.82 43.73
CA GLN A 130 -20.51 14.04 44.94
C GLN A 130 -21.69 13.10 44.73
N ASP A 131 -22.75 13.57 44.05
CA ASP A 131 -23.93 12.75 43.76
C ASP A 131 -23.57 11.55 42.88
N ALA A 132 -22.67 11.72 41.91
CA ALA A 132 -22.15 10.62 41.11
C ALA A 132 -21.33 9.65 41.96
N LEU A 133 -20.34 10.12 42.72
CA LEU A 133 -19.46 9.24 43.53
C LEU A 133 -20.25 8.36 44.50
N ASN A 134 -21.28 8.93 45.13
CA ASN A 134 -22.15 8.21 46.09
C ASN A 134 -22.90 7.02 45.47
N THR A 135 -23.00 6.92 44.15
CA THR A 135 -23.62 5.76 43.48
C THR A 135 -22.64 4.62 43.21
N TYR A 136 -21.33 4.89 43.18
CA TYR A 136 -20.29 3.88 42.92
C TYR A 136 -19.86 3.17 44.19
N THR A 137 -19.93 3.85 45.33
CA THR A 137 -19.43 3.34 46.61
C THR A 137 -20.54 3.36 47.65
N ASN A 138 -20.56 2.34 48.50
CA ASN A 138 -21.43 2.27 49.67
C ASN A 138 -20.63 1.61 50.80
N ALA A 139 -20.83 2.06 52.03
CA ALA A 139 -20.25 1.45 53.22
C ALA A 139 -20.54 -0.06 53.31
N GLY A 140 -21.70 -0.52 52.83
CA GLY A 140 -22.06 -1.95 52.77
C GLY A 140 -21.23 -2.80 51.79
N LEU A 141 -20.41 -2.19 50.92
CA LEU A 141 -19.54 -2.87 49.95
C LEU A 141 -18.09 -3.01 50.43
N VAL A 142 -17.77 -2.62 51.67
CA VAL A 142 -16.43 -2.81 52.21
C VAL A 142 -16.34 -4.16 52.92
N LYS A 143 -15.44 -5.03 52.45
CA LYS A 143 -15.10 -6.28 53.14
C LYS A 143 -13.74 -6.17 53.80
N ALA A 144 -13.55 -6.78 54.95
CA ALA A 144 -12.22 -6.98 55.49
C ALA A 144 -11.63 -8.28 54.95
N GLN A 145 -10.35 -8.26 54.61
CA GLN A 145 -9.55 -9.48 54.44
C GLN A 145 -8.34 -9.43 55.34
N TYR A 146 -7.83 -10.63 55.58
CA TYR A 146 -6.81 -10.91 56.56
C TYR A 146 -5.69 -11.69 55.89
N SER A 147 -4.45 -11.37 56.25
CA SER A 147 -3.28 -12.09 55.77
C SER A 147 -2.18 -12.04 56.82
N TYR A 148 -1.39 -13.10 56.91
CA TYR A 148 -0.17 -13.13 57.69
C TYR A 148 1.08 -12.89 56.83
N ASP A 149 1.02 -13.21 55.53
CA ASP A 149 2.16 -13.11 54.60
C ASP A 149 2.08 -11.88 53.66
N GLY A 150 0.93 -11.19 53.62
CA GLY A 150 0.64 -10.11 52.69
C GLY A 150 0.49 -10.53 51.23
N PHE A 151 0.54 -11.84 50.94
CA PHE A 151 0.51 -12.43 49.60
C PHE A 151 -0.84 -13.11 49.34
N TYR A 152 -1.26 -14.01 50.22
CA TYR A 152 -2.59 -14.61 50.18
C TYR A 152 -3.51 -13.94 51.21
N TRP A 153 -4.67 -13.48 50.75
CA TRP A 153 -5.63 -12.73 51.54
C TRP A 153 -6.95 -13.51 51.64
N PHE A 154 -7.48 -13.60 52.85
CA PHE A 154 -8.61 -14.46 53.19
C PHE A 154 -9.71 -13.67 53.88
N ASP A 155 -10.94 -14.14 53.80
CA ASP A 155 -12.10 -13.38 54.30
C ASP A 155 -12.19 -13.41 55.83
N THR A 156 -11.48 -14.35 56.48
CA THR A 156 -11.40 -14.46 57.94
C THR A 156 -9.95 -14.57 58.44
N PRO A 157 -9.66 -14.11 59.68
CA PRO A 157 -8.37 -14.36 60.33
C PRO A 157 -8.01 -15.84 60.42
N GLU A 158 -9.00 -16.71 60.64
CA GLU A 158 -8.85 -18.15 60.76
C GLU A 158 -8.40 -18.80 59.44
N GLU A 159 -9.01 -18.44 58.31
CA GLU A 159 -8.58 -18.89 56.99
C GLU A 159 -7.16 -18.40 56.66
N ALA A 160 -6.84 -17.15 57.01
CA ALA A 160 -5.50 -16.60 56.85
C ALA A 160 -4.46 -17.37 57.67
N LYS A 161 -4.83 -17.80 58.88
CA LYS A 161 -3.98 -18.62 59.75
C LYS A 161 -3.77 -20.03 59.19
N ILE A 162 -4.80 -20.63 58.60
CA ILE A 162 -4.73 -21.98 58.02
C ILE A 162 -3.83 -22.02 56.78
N ASN A 163 -3.82 -20.96 55.98
CA ASN A 163 -3.13 -20.92 54.69
C ASN A 163 -1.76 -20.20 54.71
N GLU A 164 -1.24 -19.88 55.90
CA GLU A 164 -0.02 -19.10 56.18
C GLU A 164 1.27 -19.57 55.46
N LYS A 165 1.31 -20.73 54.78
CA LYS A 165 2.56 -21.40 54.38
C LYS A 165 2.59 -22.17 53.05
N TYR A 166 2.08 -21.62 51.96
CA TYR A 166 2.42 -22.17 50.63
C TYR A 166 3.79 -21.67 50.14
N LYS A 167 4.86 -22.42 50.47
CA LYS A 167 6.18 -22.50 49.78
C LYS A 167 6.79 -21.19 49.23
N MET A 168 6.61 -20.08 49.93
CA MET A 168 7.18 -18.79 49.54
C MET A 168 8.70 -18.82 49.65
N LYS A 169 9.38 -18.38 48.59
CA LYS A 169 10.84 -18.24 48.56
C LYS A 169 11.22 -17.01 47.74
N ILE A 170 12.42 -16.50 47.96
CA ILE A 170 12.96 -15.47 47.07
C ILE A 170 13.33 -16.14 45.75
N ASN A 171 12.67 -15.72 44.69
CA ASN A 171 12.98 -16.06 43.32
C ASN A 171 13.66 -14.87 42.64
N LYS A 172 14.30 -15.18 41.52
CA LYS A 172 14.79 -14.18 40.56
C LYS A 172 14.24 -14.55 39.19
N SER A 173 13.91 -13.55 38.36
CA SER A 173 13.47 -13.72 36.98
C SER A 173 13.83 -12.50 36.14
N LEU A 174 13.62 -12.57 34.82
CA LEU A 174 14.00 -11.53 33.86
C LEU A 174 12.76 -10.80 33.33
N TYR A 175 12.81 -9.47 33.29
CA TYR A 175 11.69 -8.64 32.84
C TYR A 175 12.11 -7.65 31.76
N TYR A 176 11.28 -7.49 30.74
CA TYR A 176 11.32 -6.35 29.84
C TYR A 176 10.60 -5.16 30.47
N ILE A 177 11.13 -3.96 30.27
CA ILE A 177 10.46 -2.72 30.64
C ILE A 177 10.06 -2.01 29.36
N TYR A 178 8.76 -1.89 29.12
CA TYR A 178 8.21 -1.21 27.97
C TYR A 178 7.03 -0.33 28.41
N ASN A 179 7.02 0.94 28.00
CA ASN A 179 6.01 1.92 28.42
C ASN A 179 5.75 1.95 29.95
N ASN A 180 6.83 1.91 30.75
CA ASN A 180 6.79 1.87 32.22
C ASN A 180 6.08 0.65 32.84
N GLN A 181 5.88 -0.43 32.08
CA GLN A 181 5.34 -1.70 32.56
C GLN A 181 6.40 -2.80 32.49
N TYR A 182 6.31 -3.74 33.42
CA TYR A 182 7.18 -4.91 33.50
C TYR A 182 6.52 -6.10 32.79
N TYR A 183 7.22 -6.75 31.86
CA TYR A 183 6.77 -7.95 31.16
C TYR A 183 7.75 -9.07 31.44
N ASN A 184 7.30 -10.14 32.09
CA ASN A 184 8.18 -11.27 32.39
C ASN A 184 8.63 -11.95 31.07
N ALA A 185 9.93 -12.14 30.90
CA ALA A 185 10.52 -12.66 29.67
C ALA A 185 10.26 -14.16 29.42
N PHE A 186 9.71 -14.87 30.42
CA PHE A 186 9.40 -16.31 30.38
C PHE A 186 7.89 -16.59 30.51
N ASN A 187 7.06 -15.57 30.71
CA ASN A 187 5.62 -15.72 30.88
C ASN A 187 4.88 -15.49 29.54
N ASP A 188 4.18 -16.52 29.03
CA ASP A 188 3.54 -16.47 27.72
C ASP A 188 2.48 -15.36 27.59
N GLN A 189 1.77 -15.02 28.68
CA GLN A 189 0.77 -13.96 28.66
C GLN A 189 1.42 -12.58 28.48
N ASP A 190 2.51 -12.31 29.21
CA ASP A 190 3.24 -11.06 29.08
C ASP A 190 3.99 -10.96 27.74
N ILE A 191 4.53 -12.06 27.24
CA ILE A 191 5.15 -12.14 25.91
C ILE A 191 4.14 -11.82 24.81
N ASN A 192 2.98 -12.46 24.80
CA ASN A 192 1.96 -12.22 23.78
C ASN A 192 1.40 -10.80 23.85
N THR A 193 1.27 -10.25 25.06
CA THR A 193 0.88 -8.84 25.25
C THR A 193 1.94 -7.90 24.69
N LEU A 194 3.23 -8.16 24.95
CA LEU A 194 4.31 -7.31 24.46
C LEU A 194 4.40 -7.36 22.92
N VAL A 195 4.27 -8.54 22.32
CA VAL A 195 4.33 -8.72 20.86
C VAL A 195 3.14 -8.08 20.13
N SER A 196 1.94 -8.04 20.74
CA SER A 196 0.78 -7.41 20.11
C SER A 196 0.90 -5.87 20.03
N LEU A 197 1.75 -5.27 20.85
CA LEU A 197 2.06 -3.83 20.82
C LEU A 197 3.08 -3.45 19.72
N MET A 198 3.65 -4.43 18.99
CA MET A 198 4.63 -4.22 17.93
C MET A 198 3.99 -3.91 16.56
N GLU A 199 4.68 -3.11 15.74
CA GLU A 199 4.23 -2.70 14.40
C GLU A 199 4.23 -3.87 13.40
N GLU A 200 3.46 -3.75 12.32
CA GLU A 200 3.54 -4.69 11.20
C GLU A 200 4.79 -4.43 10.35
N GLY A 201 5.45 -5.52 9.96
CA GLY A 201 6.67 -5.48 9.18
C GLY A 201 6.82 -6.66 8.24
N TYR A 202 7.95 -6.67 7.54
CA TYR A 202 8.35 -7.78 6.68
C TYR A 202 9.79 -8.16 6.94
N TYR A 203 10.09 -9.44 6.72
CA TYR A 203 11.44 -9.94 6.62
C TYR A 203 11.65 -10.50 5.22
N THR A 204 12.53 -9.85 4.47
CA THR A 204 12.74 -10.12 3.05
C THR A 204 14.16 -10.58 2.79
N ASN A 205 14.30 -11.57 1.92
CA ASN A 205 15.55 -12.00 1.34
C ASN A 205 15.31 -12.27 -0.15
N LEU A 206 15.83 -11.42 -1.02
CA LEU A 206 15.76 -11.61 -2.47
C LEU A 206 17.11 -12.13 -2.96
N ASN A 207 17.09 -13.32 -3.58
CA ASN A 207 18.30 -13.97 -4.10
C ASN A 207 18.50 -13.74 -5.60
N GLN A 208 17.54 -13.11 -6.27
CA GLN A 208 17.54 -12.92 -7.72
C GLN A 208 17.24 -11.48 -8.09
N SER A 209 17.85 -11.03 -9.18
CA SER A 209 17.54 -9.78 -9.85
C SER A 209 16.14 -9.83 -10.46
N LEU A 210 15.65 -8.68 -10.93
CA LEU A 210 14.37 -8.55 -11.65
C LEU A 210 14.33 -9.38 -12.93
N LEU A 211 15.50 -9.64 -13.54
CA LEU A 211 15.66 -10.56 -14.68
C LEU A 211 15.82 -12.04 -14.27
N GLY A 212 15.74 -12.36 -12.98
CA GLY A 212 15.88 -13.73 -12.47
C GLY A 212 17.33 -14.21 -12.38
N LYS A 213 18.33 -13.33 -12.60
CA LYS A 213 19.74 -13.69 -12.45
C LYS A 213 20.08 -13.79 -10.96
N PRO A 214 20.84 -14.80 -10.49
CA PRO A 214 21.29 -14.85 -9.11
C PRO A 214 22.04 -13.58 -8.71
N LEU A 215 21.71 -13.02 -7.55
CA LEU A 215 22.44 -11.88 -6.99
C LEU A 215 23.71 -12.37 -6.31
N VAL A 216 24.81 -11.66 -6.52
CA VAL A 216 26.08 -11.92 -5.81
C VAL A 216 25.89 -11.75 -4.31
N ASN A 217 25.18 -10.69 -3.91
CA ASN A 217 24.76 -10.44 -2.54
C ASN A 217 23.23 -10.38 -2.51
N PRO A 218 22.56 -11.28 -1.77
CA PRO A 218 21.12 -11.20 -1.59
C PRO A 218 20.68 -9.87 -0.96
N ILE A 219 19.52 -9.36 -1.40
CA ILE A 219 18.92 -8.17 -0.80
C ILE A 219 18.14 -8.61 0.44
N ILE A 220 18.71 -8.36 1.61
CA ILE A 220 18.12 -8.76 2.89
C ILE A 220 17.74 -7.49 3.66
N HIS A 221 16.43 -7.32 3.83
CA HIS A 221 15.85 -6.21 4.60
C HIS A 221 14.83 -6.72 5.59
N GLN A 222 14.68 -5.97 6.67
CA GLN A 222 13.74 -6.27 7.72
C GLN A 222 13.28 -4.99 8.40
N GLY A 223 12.09 -5.01 8.97
CA GLY A 223 11.55 -3.88 9.73
C GLY A 223 10.10 -3.61 9.38
N ASN A 224 9.61 -2.43 9.77
CA ASN A 224 8.22 -2.06 9.51
C ASN A 224 7.94 -1.86 8.02
N SER A 225 6.66 -1.94 7.63
CA SER A 225 6.25 -1.93 6.22
C SER A 225 6.78 -0.72 5.43
N LYS A 226 6.84 0.47 6.06
CA LYS A 226 7.35 1.68 5.42
C LYS A 226 8.84 1.60 5.14
N LEU A 227 9.63 1.19 6.14
CA LEU A 227 11.08 1.03 5.99
C LEU A 227 11.40 0.02 4.88
N ILE A 228 10.65 -1.08 4.81
CA ILE A 228 10.83 -2.11 3.77
C ILE A 228 10.52 -1.57 2.37
N TYR A 229 9.42 -0.83 2.20
CA TYR A 229 9.09 -0.19 0.93
C TYR A 229 10.24 0.71 0.47
N ASP A 230 10.75 1.57 1.35
CA ASP A 230 11.81 2.54 1.02
C ASP A 230 13.15 1.85 0.68
N LEU A 231 13.55 0.85 1.47
CA LEU A 231 14.81 0.12 1.27
C LEU A 231 14.79 -0.71 -0.01
N LEU A 232 13.70 -1.44 -0.27
CA LEU A 232 13.57 -2.23 -1.51
C LEU A 232 13.45 -1.35 -2.74
N LYS A 233 12.78 -0.19 -2.64
CA LYS A 233 12.73 0.80 -3.73
C LYS A 233 14.15 1.23 -4.08
N LYS A 234 14.92 1.65 -3.09
CA LYS A 234 16.31 2.06 -3.32
C LYS A 234 17.15 0.96 -3.97
N ASP A 235 17.06 -0.28 -3.48
CA ASP A 235 17.93 -1.37 -3.97
C ASP A 235 17.52 -1.89 -5.35
N LEU A 236 16.22 -1.95 -5.64
CA LEU A 236 15.72 -2.40 -6.94
C LEU A 236 15.85 -1.32 -8.02
N GLN A 237 15.99 -0.04 -7.66
CA GLN A 237 16.15 1.03 -8.63
C GLN A 237 17.39 0.84 -9.51
N LYS A 238 18.51 0.36 -8.95
CA LYS A 238 19.73 0.10 -9.73
C LYS A 238 19.51 -0.99 -10.78
N ASP A 239 18.84 -2.07 -10.38
CA ASP A 239 18.56 -3.21 -11.25
C ASP A 239 17.53 -2.85 -12.33
N PHE A 240 16.48 -2.12 -11.94
CA PHE A 240 15.52 -1.54 -12.89
C PHE A 240 16.22 -0.66 -13.92
N ASN A 241 17.06 0.28 -13.47
CA ASN A 241 17.75 1.21 -14.36
C ASN A 241 18.78 0.56 -15.30
N GLY A 242 19.18 -0.68 -15.01
CA GLY A 242 20.04 -1.50 -15.86
C GLY A 242 19.30 -2.16 -17.02
N ASP A 243 19.60 -3.43 -17.28
CA ASP A 243 19.03 -4.20 -18.40
C ASP A 243 17.53 -4.39 -18.27
N TYR A 244 17.00 -4.38 -17.04
CA TYR A 244 15.59 -4.66 -16.79
C TYR A 244 14.68 -3.61 -17.43
N TYR A 245 15.02 -2.32 -17.35
CA TYR A 245 14.29 -1.24 -18.02
C TYR A 245 14.15 -1.53 -19.52
N ASN A 246 15.22 -1.95 -20.19
CA ASN A 246 15.16 -2.29 -21.62
C ASN A 246 14.30 -3.53 -21.88
N ALA A 247 14.29 -4.49 -20.96
CA ALA A 247 13.47 -5.68 -21.07
C ALA A 247 11.97 -5.37 -20.92
N VAL A 248 11.61 -4.35 -20.13
CA VAL A 248 10.22 -3.93 -19.90
C VAL A 248 9.78 -2.71 -20.71
N THR A 249 10.61 -2.25 -21.66
CA THR A 249 10.25 -1.10 -22.53
C THR A 249 10.48 -1.38 -24.02
N LYS A 250 9.64 -0.76 -24.86
CA LYS A 250 9.69 -0.85 -26.33
C LYS A 250 9.65 0.56 -26.93
N THR A 251 10.61 0.87 -27.81
CA THR A 251 10.64 2.14 -28.55
C THR A 251 9.93 1.99 -29.89
N GLU A 252 9.19 3.04 -30.26
CA GLU A 252 8.62 3.20 -31.60
C GLU A 252 9.08 4.53 -32.19
N THR A 253 9.62 4.47 -33.42
CA THR A 253 10.26 5.60 -34.13
C THR A 253 9.66 5.76 -35.53
N LYS A 254 9.27 6.99 -35.89
CA LYS A 254 8.86 7.38 -37.25
C LYS A 254 10.04 8.09 -37.85
N TYR A 255 10.71 7.42 -38.77
CA TYR A 255 11.89 7.97 -39.43
C TYR A 255 11.47 9.00 -40.47
N GLN A 256 11.71 10.28 -40.20
CA GLN A 256 11.30 11.37 -41.07
C GLN A 256 12.48 12.25 -41.47
N LEU A 257 12.61 12.51 -42.77
CA LEU A 257 13.62 13.41 -43.32
C LEU A 257 12.96 14.58 -44.03
N ALA A 258 13.36 15.79 -43.66
CA ALA A 258 13.07 17.00 -44.41
C ALA A 258 14.22 17.31 -45.37
N LEU A 259 13.88 17.52 -46.63
CA LEU A 259 14.78 17.73 -47.75
C LEU A 259 14.45 19.08 -48.39
N ALA A 260 15.42 19.97 -48.50
CA ALA A 260 15.26 21.25 -49.18
C ALA A 260 16.39 21.46 -50.18
N ALA A 261 16.03 21.80 -51.42
CA ALA A 261 17.01 22.16 -52.44
C ALA A 261 17.68 23.50 -52.10
N THR A 262 19.00 23.58 -52.24
CA THR A 262 19.73 24.85 -52.16
C THR A 262 19.88 25.48 -53.56
N GLY A 263 20.03 26.82 -53.61
CA GLY A 263 20.24 27.53 -54.87
C GLY A 263 19.03 27.47 -55.78
N THR A 264 19.19 26.90 -56.99
CA THR A 264 18.14 26.82 -58.01
C THR A 264 17.66 25.39 -58.31
N ASN A 265 18.12 24.41 -57.53
CA ASN A 265 17.79 23.00 -57.73
C ASN A 265 16.33 22.71 -57.33
N ARG A 266 15.82 21.54 -57.73
CA ARG A 266 14.49 21.05 -57.34
C ARG A 266 14.54 19.58 -56.94
N ILE A 267 13.61 19.18 -56.08
CA ILE A 267 13.40 17.78 -55.70
C ILE A 267 12.06 17.34 -56.30
N THR A 268 12.05 16.22 -57.02
CA THR A 268 10.81 15.58 -57.46
C THR A 268 10.62 14.31 -56.64
N ALA A 269 9.50 14.21 -55.91
CA ALA A 269 9.12 12.99 -55.19
C ALA A 269 8.01 12.28 -55.94
N GLN A 270 8.24 11.02 -56.30
CA GLN A 270 7.28 10.15 -56.94
C GLN A 270 6.96 8.98 -56.00
N TYR A 271 5.68 8.78 -55.73
CA TYR A 271 5.19 7.72 -54.84
C TYR A 271 4.58 6.63 -55.69
N TYR A 272 5.03 5.40 -55.50
CA TYR A 272 4.55 4.22 -56.19
C TYR A 272 3.91 3.25 -55.19
N ASP A 273 2.82 2.62 -55.58
CA ASP A 273 2.23 1.54 -54.81
C ASP A 273 3.08 0.26 -54.88
N GLN A 274 2.64 -0.78 -54.18
CA GLN A 274 3.33 -2.08 -54.15
C GLN A 274 3.39 -2.77 -55.52
N ASN A 275 2.59 -2.34 -56.51
CA ASN A 275 2.57 -2.85 -57.88
C ASN A 275 3.37 -1.96 -58.86
N ASN A 276 4.20 -1.04 -58.36
CA ASN A 276 4.95 -0.05 -59.13
C ASN A 276 4.07 0.91 -59.96
N LYS A 277 2.81 1.12 -59.60
CA LYS A 277 1.97 2.14 -60.24
C LYS A 277 2.22 3.50 -59.58
N LEU A 278 2.46 4.54 -60.39
CA LEU A 278 2.62 5.90 -59.89
C LEU A 278 1.32 6.39 -59.25
N ILE A 279 1.38 6.68 -57.95
CA ILE A 279 0.30 7.26 -57.15
C ILE A 279 0.30 8.78 -57.33
N LYS A 280 1.47 9.42 -57.16
CA LYS A 280 1.61 10.87 -57.22
C LYS A 280 3.05 11.29 -57.49
N ALA A 281 3.23 12.37 -58.24
CA ALA A 281 4.49 13.08 -58.40
C ALA A 281 4.35 14.51 -57.89
N ILE A 282 5.34 15.01 -57.15
CA ILE A 282 5.33 16.37 -56.58
C ILE A 282 6.72 17.00 -56.77
N ASP A 283 6.75 18.20 -57.33
CA ASP A 283 7.97 19.00 -57.49
C ASP A 283 8.09 20.03 -56.37
N TYR A 284 9.27 20.09 -55.76
CA TYR A 284 9.65 21.05 -54.72
C TYR A 284 10.82 21.90 -55.23
N ASN A 285 10.53 23.17 -55.50
CA ASN A 285 11.54 24.13 -55.95
C ASN A 285 12.36 24.69 -54.78
N ALA A 286 13.44 25.41 -55.09
CA ALA A 286 14.22 26.14 -54.11
C ALA A 286 13.36 27.01 -53.18
N GLY A 287 13.60 26.90 -51.87
CA GLY A 287 12.80 27.56 -50.82
C GLY A 287 11.66 26.71 -50.24
N SER A 288 11.32 25.57 -50.87
CA SER A 288 10.35 24.60 -50.35
C SER A 288 11.04 23.35 -49.79
N SER A 289 10.47 22.76 -48.73
CA SER A 289 10.94 21.51 -48.14
C SER A 289 9.96 20.37 -48.40
N LEU A 290 10.49 19.21 -48.77
CA LEU A 290 9.80 17.92 -48.81
C LEU A 290 10.07 17.18 -47.50
N THR A 291 9.03 16.66 -46.84
CA THR A 291 9.20 15.67 -45.77
C THR A 291 8.80 14.30 -46.27
N ILE A 292 9.68 13.30 -46.07
CA ILE A 292 9.42 11.90 -46.36
C ILE A 292 9.46 11.08 -45.07
N GLU A 293 8.62 10.05 -44.99
CA GLU A 293 8.64 9.06 -43.92
C GLU A 293 9.20 7.75 -44.47
N LEU A 294 10.26 7.24 -43.84
CA LEU A 294 10.96 6.03 -44.23
C LEU A 294 10.59 4.87 -43.31
N THR A 295 10.46 3.67 -43.87
CA THR A 295 10.07 2.46 -43.13
C THR A 295 11.07 1.33 -43.36
N GLY A 296 11.05 0.31 -42.49
CA GLY A 296 11.97 -0.83 -42.58
C GLY A 296 13.42 -0.50 -42.22
N LEU A 297 13.66 0.61 -41.53
CA LEU A 297 14.98 1.04 -41.10
C LEU A 297 15.29 0.57 -39.67
N ASN A 298 16.56 0.25 -39.43
CA ASN A 298 17.11 -0.05 -38.12
C ASN A 298 18.27 0.90 -37.80
N VAL A 299 17.96 2.21 -37.76
CA VAL A 299 18.92 3.27 -37.45
C VAL A 299 18.76 3.75 -36.01
N LYS A 300 19.88 4.07 -35.36
CA LYS A 300 19.93 4.42 -33.93
C LYS A 300 20.04 5.92 -33.67
N SER A 301 20.16 6.74 -34.72
CA SER A 301 20.24 8.19 -34.61
C SER A 301 19.78 8.91 -35.87
N GLY A 302 19.47 10.20 -35.74
CA GLY A 302 19.19 11.07 -36.87
C GLY A 302 20.37 11.20 -37.83
N GLN A 303 21.62 11.14 -37.34
CA GLN A 303 22.80 11.17 -38.20
C GLN A 303 22.92 9.89 -39.03
N GLU A 304 22.68 8.71 -38.43
CA GLU A 304 22.65 7.44 -39.17
C GLU A 304 21.54 7.44 -40.23
N LEU A 305 20.40 8.07 -39.97
CA LEU A 305 19.33 8.25 -40.95
C LEU A 305 19.76 9.15 -42.11
N ILE A 306 20.45 10.27 -41.83
CA ILE A 306 20.99 11.17 -42.84
C ILE A 306 22.09 10.49 -43.66
N ASP A 307 22.96 9.72 -43.01
CA ASP A 307 24.03 8.97 -43.65
C ASP A 307 23.47 7.85 -44.53
N TYR A 308 22.45 7.14 -44.07
CA TYR A 308 21.69 6.18 -44.88
C TYR A 308 21.11 6.84 -46.15
N PHE A 309 20.62 8.07 -46.04
CA PHE A 309 20.14 8.82 -47.19
C PHE A 309 21.27 9.21 -48.16
N LYS A 310 22.42 9.67 -47.63
CA LYS A 310 23.54 10.23 -48.40
C LYS A 310 24.49 9.19 -49.01
N ASN A 311 24.78 8.11 -48.30
CA ASN A 311 25.90 7.20 -48.61
C ASN A 311 25.55 6.06 -49.57
N ASP A 312 24.27 5.82 -49.81
CA ASP A 312 23.81 4.76 -50.73
C ASP A 312 23.87 5.22 -52.19
N THR A 313 24.02 4.27 -53.11
CA THR A 313 24.24 4.55 -54.54
C THR A 313 23.04 5.26 -55.17
N TRP A 314 23.20 6.54 -55.47
CA TRP A 314 22.27 7.30 -56.30
C TRP A 314 22.57 7.05 -57.77
N ASN A 315 21.55 6.68 -58.54
CA ASN A 315 21.67 6.49 -59.99
C ASN A 315 21.66 7.85 -60.68
N GLU A 316 22.37 7.96 -61.81
CA GLU A 316 22.31 9.15 -62.66
C GLU A 316 21.47 8.85 -63.91
N GLU A 317 20.46 9.68 -64.16
CA GLU A 317 19.55 9.54 -65.30
C GLU A 317 19.47 10.87 -66.09
N TRP A 318 18.94 10.80 -67.32
CA TRP A 318 18.82 11.95 -68.23
C TRP A 318 17.35 12.24 -68.55
N GLU A 319 16.96 13.52 -68.51
CA GLU A 319 15.65 13.97 -69.01
C GLU A 319 15.80 15.08 -70.06
N GLY A 320 14.99 14.99 -71.13
CA GLY A 320 14.91 15.98 -72.21
C GLY A 320 15.49 15.52 -73.56
N PRO A 321 15.20 16.24 -74.66
CA PRO A 321 15.82 15.99 -75.97
C PRO A 321 17.33 16.29 -75.96
N PRO A 322 18.12 15.70 -76.88
CA PRO A 322 19.59 15.87 -76.91
C PRO A 322 20.08 17.33 -76.97
N SER A 323 19.26 18.24 -77.50
CA SER A 323 19.56 19.68 -77.62
C SER A 323 19.20 20.50 -76.37
N ILE A 324 18.28 20.02 -75.52
CA ILE A 324 17.76 20.71 -74.35
C ILE A 324 17.42 19.64 -73.29
N GLY A 325 18.42 19.17 -72.54
CA GLY A 325 18.21 18.20 -71.45
C GLY A 325 19.24 18.32 -70.33
N ARG A 326 19.07 17.52 -69.29
CA ARG A 326 19.87 17.56 -68.06
C ARG A 326 20.00 16.19 -67.40
N TYR A 327 21.11 15.98 -66.70
CA TYR A 327 21.29 14.84 -65.81
C TYR A 327 20.69 15.13 -64.43
N TYR A 328 20.13 14.10 -63.79
CA TYR A 328 19.61 14.17 -62.43
C TYR A 328 19.98 12.91 -61.64
N LYS A 329 20.02 13.01 -60.30
CA LYS A 329 20.21 11.84 -59.45
C LYS A 329 18.88 11.26 -59.03
N THR A 330 18.73 9.94 -59.04
CA THR A 330 17.52 9.26 -58.60
C THR A 330 17.80 8.11 -57.65
N ARG A 331 16.88 7.90 -56.70
CA ARG A 331 16.92 6.77 -55.77
C ARG A 331 15.54 6.40 -55.28
N ASP A 332 15.35 5.09 -55.09
CA ASP A 332 14.14 4.51 -54.54
C ASP A 332 14.32 4.19 -53.04
N PHE A 333 13.29 4.50 -52.25
CA PHE A 333 13.20 4.22 -50.82
C PHE A 333 11.90 3.48 -50.50
N THR A 334 11.90 2.71 -49.41
CA THR A 334 10.67 2.21 -48.81
C THR A 334 10.20 3.19 -47.75
N GLY A 335 8.93 3.57 -47.78
CA GLY A 335 8.42 4.57 -46.87
C GLY A 335 6.91 4.56 -46.72
N SER A 336 6.40 5.57 -46.03
CA SER A 336 4.97 5.78 -45.84
C SER A 336 4.51 7.06 -46.54
N TYR A 337 3.43 6.98 -47.30
CA TYR A 337 2.75 8.14 -47.86
C TYR A 337 1.27 8.07 -47.50
N LYS A 338 0.81 9.06 -46.72
CA LYS A 338 -0.56 9.11 -46.19
C LYS A 338 -0.98 7.81 -45.46
N GLY A 339 -0.05 7.20 -44.73
CA GLY A 339 -0.29 5.97 -43.96
C GLY A 339 -0.15 4.67 -44.76
N GLN A 340 0.19 4.74 -46.05
CA GLN A 340 0.37 3.54 -46.88
C GLN A 340 1.85 3.25 -47.09
N ASN A 341 2.23 1.97 -46.98
CA ASN A 341 3.54 1.50 -47.41
C ASN A 341 3.68 1.70 -48.93
N VAL A 342 4.65 2.53 -49.32
CA VAL A 342 4.91 2.92 -50.70
C VAL A 342 6.39 2.85 -51.01
N LYS A 343 6.68 2.77 -52.31
CA LYS A 343 8.02 3.03 -52.84
C LYS A 343 8.13 4.51 -53.19
N ILE A 344 9.06 5.22 -52.58
CA ILE A 344 9.31 6.64 -52.79
C ILE A 344 10.53 6.78 -53.70
N ARG A 345 10.34 7.21 -54.94
CA ARG A 345 11.44 7.61 -55.82
C ARG A 345 11.68 9.11 -55.66
N LEU A 346 12.90 9.47 -55.31
CA LEU A 346 13.33 10.85 -55.26
C LEU A 346 14.25 11.15 -56.43
N ASN A 347 13.97 12.23 -57.15
CA ASN A 347 14.85 12.77 -58.18
C ASN A 347 15.38 14.13 -57.69
N LEU A 348 16.70 14.27 -57.70
CA LEU A 348 17.44 15.49 -57.38
C LEU A 348 17.83 16.15 -58.70
N VAL A 349 17.12 17.22 -59.07
CA VAL A 349 17.12 17.73 -60.44
C VAL A 349 17.72 19.16 -60.47
N PRO A 350 18.69 19.46 -61.35
CA PRO A 350 19.27 20.78 -61.46
C PRO A 350 18.36 21.73 -62.25
N ARG A 351 18.53 23.06 -62.14
CA ARG A 351 17.75 24.03 -62.94
C ARG A 351 17.98 23.83 -64.44
N TRP A 352 16.94 24.05 -65.25
CA TRP A 352 17.07 24.14 -66.71
C TRP A 352 18.06 25.25 -67.08
N SER A 353 19.16 24.90 -67.76
CA SER A 353 20.06 25.88 -68.38
C SER A 353 19.79 25.94 -69.89
N TYR A 354 19.62 27.15 -70.42
CA TYR A 354 19.52 27.38 -71.87
C TYR A 354 20.94 27.37 -72.46
N GLY A 355 21.44 26.19 -72.77
CA GLY A 355 22.74 25.98 -73.39
C GLY A 355 22.99 24.50 -73.56
N GLY A 356 22.96 24.02 -74.81
CA GLY A 356 22.91 22.60 -75.17
C GLY A 356 23.78 21.67 -74.31
N GLY A 357 23.10 20.86 -73.49
CA GLY A 357 23.58 19.56 -73.02
C GLY A 357 24.66 19.51 -71.93
N LYS A 358 24.88 20.57 -71.13
CA LYS A 358 25.99 20.60 -70.13
C LYS A 358 25.58 20.66 -68.66
N THR A 359 24.33 20.41 -68.30
CA THR A 359 23.93 20.45 -66.88
C THR A 359 24.21 19.11 -66.21
N GLN A 360 25.28 19.04 -65.42
CA GLN A 360 25.64 17.87 -64.61
C GLN A 360 24.59 17.61 -63.52
N ALA A 361 24.47 16.36 -63.08
CA ALA A 361 23.59 16.01 -61.97
C ALA A 361 24.06 16.71 -60.68
N PRO A 362 23.13 17.29 -59.89
CA PRO A 362 23.50 18.05 -58.69
C PRO A 362 24.13 17.13 -57.65
N SER A 363 25.07 17.68 -56.88
CA SER A 363 25.62 16.96 -55.74
C SER A 363 24.55 16.80 -54.66
N ILE A 364 24.55 15.67 -53.94
CA ILE A 364 23.65 15.45 -52.80
C ILE A 364 23.92 16.50 -51.70
N ASN A 365 25.16 17.01 -51.64
CA ASN A 365 25.56 18.05 -50.72
C ASN A 365 24.94 19.42 -51.05
N GLU A 366 24.30 19.59 -52.21
CA GLU A 366 23.51 20.78 -52.58
C GLU A 366 22.07 20.72 -52.05
N TYR A 367 21.76 19.75 -51.19
CA TYR A 367 20.46 19.60 -50.55
C TYR A 367 20.64 19.64 -49.03
N ASN A 368 19.84 20.49 -48.38
CA ASN A 368 19.75 20.52 -46.93
C ASN A 368 18.87 19.35 -46.47
N ILE A 369 19.42 18.49 -45.63
CA ILE A 369 18.78 17.26 -45.15
C ILE A 369 18.74 17.35 -43.63
N ILE A 370 17.52 17.36 -43.07
CA ILE A 370 17.29 17.54 -41.64
C ILE A 370 16.46 16.37 -41.13
N ASP A 371 16.90 15.76 -40.04
CA ASP A 371 16.13 14.78 -39.29
C ASP A 371 14.91 15.45 -38.62
N GLN A 372 13.72 14.92 -38.91
CA GLN A 372 12.47 15.29 -38.27
C GLN A 372 11.83 14.12 -37.52
N SER A 373 12.57 13.03 -37.34
CA SER A 373 12.07 11.82 -36.70
C SER A 373 11.59 12.10 -35.28
N VAL A 374 10.45 11.51 -34.98
CA VAL A 374 9.83 11.51 -33.66
C VAL A 374 9.82 10.07 -33.14
N GLY A 375 9.69 9.90 -31.83
CA GLY A 375 9.46 8.60 -31.23
C GLY A 375 8.87 8.68 -29.83
N LYS A 376 8.50 7.51 -29.30
CA LYS A 376 7.93 7.30 -27.95
C LYS A 376 8.39 5.96 -27.38
N ILE A 377 8.30 5.81 -26.06
CA ILE A 377 8.72 4.61 -25.34
C ILE A 377 7.55 4.07 -24.52
N LYS A 378 7.19 2.80 -24.72
CA LYS A 378 6.14 2.08 -24.00
C LYS A 378 6.73 1.31 -22.82
N LEU A 379 6.01 1.27 -21.69
CA LEU A 379 6.34 0.54 -20.47
C LEU A 379 5.39 -0.64 -20.25
N TYR A 380 5.95 -1.76 -19.82
CA TYR A 380 5.21 -3.00 -19.54
C TYR A 380 5.49 -3.51 -18.12
N ALA A 381 4.57 -4.33 -17.58
CA ALA A 381 4.67 -4.85 -16.22
C ALA A 381 5.80 -5.88 -16.04
N ASN A 382 6.17 -6.58 -17.12
CA ASN A 382 7.23 -7.60 -17.09
C ASN A 382 7.85 -7.79 -18.50
N PRO A 383 8.99 -8.50 -18.61
CA PRO A 383 9.72 -8.67 -19.88
C PRO A 383 9.04 -9.48 -20.99
N GLN A 384 7.90 -10.13 -20.75
CA GLN A 384 7.24 -10.96 -21.77
C GLN A 384 6.41 -10.07 -22.70
N GLN A 385 7.06 -9.23 -23.52
CA GLN A 385 6.46 -8.08 -24.21
C GLN A 385 5.23 -8.40 -25.09
N ASN A 386 5.11 -9.63 -25.63
CA ASN A 386 3.96 -10.02 -26.47
C ASN A 386 2.73 -10.49 -25.64
N HIS A 387 2.85 -10.60 -24.31
CA HIS A 387 1.78 -11.03 -23.39
C HIS A 387 1.71 -10.21 -22.10
N ALA A 388 2.64 -9.27 -21.90
CA ALA A 388 2.75 -8.47 -20.69
C ALA A 388 1.75 -7.31 -20.70
N GLN A 389 1.20 -7.00 -19.52
CA GLN A 389 0.33 -5.84 -19.34
C GLN A 389 1.07 -4.54 -19.67
N PHE A 390 0.49 -3.75 -20.57
CA PHE A 390 0.91 -2.37 -20.84
C PHE A 390 0.61 -1.48 -19.62
N LEU A 391 1.61 -0.73 -19.15
CA LEU A 391 1.50 0.16 -18.00
C LEU A 391 1.37 1.63 -18.41
N ASP A 392 2.29 2.13 -19.24
CA ASP A 392 2.34 3.56 -19.61
C ASP A 392 3.16 3.82 -20.89
N VAL A 393 3.12 5.05 -21.43
CA VAL A 393 3.90 5.49 -22.60
C VAL A 393 4.36 6.94 -22.47
N THR A 394 5.57 7.25 -22.94
CA THR A 394 6.05 8.63 -22.99
C THR A 394 5.29 9.45 -24.05
N HIS A 395 5.26 10.77 -23.87
CA HIS A 395 4.85 11.66 -24.96
C HIS A 395 5.76 11.51 -26.18
N GLU A 396 5.18 11.73 -27.36
CA GLU A 396 5.91 11.76 -28.62
C GLU A 396 6.86 12.97 -28.67
N LYS A 397 8.12 12.73 -29.00
CA LYS A 397 9.14 13.80 -29.08
C LYS A 397 10.20 13.49 -30.13
N LYS A 398 10.88 14.55 -30.59
CA LYS A 398 11.95 14.43 -31.58
C LYS A 398 13.17 13.72 -31.00
N GLY A 399 13.88 12.97 -31.85
CA GLY A 399 15.17 12.37 -31.47
C GLY A 399 15.09 11.09 -30.63
N VAL A 400 13.92 10.43 -30.57
CA VAL A 400 13.76 9.14 -29.89
C VAL A 400 13.90 8.03 -30.90
N PHE A 401 15.04 7.33 -30.85
CA PHE A 401 15.40 6.23 -31.74
C PHE A 401 15.56 4.90 -30.98
N SER A 402 15.73 4.97 -29.66
CA SER A 402 15.91 3.82 -28.78
C SER A 402 15.48 4.14 -27.35
N ASN A 403 15.40 3.11 -26.51
CA ASN A 403 15.07 3.23 -25.09
C ASN A 403 16.08 4.15 -24.35
N SER A 404 17.28 4.36 -24.90
CA SER A 404 18.31 5.25 -24.35
C SER A 404 17.99 6.75 -24.47
N ASN A 405 17.03 7.12 -25.33
CA ASN A 405 16.63 8.51 -25.51
C ASN A 405 15.59 8.99 -24.47
N ILE A 406 15.30 8.17 -23.46
CA ILE A 406 14.48 8.57 -22.31
C ILE A 406 15.23 9.58 -21.45
N THR A 407 14.52 10.58 -20.93
CA THR A 407 15.08 11.49 -19.92
C THR A 407 15.14 10.82 -18.56
N THR A 408 16.01 11.30 -17.66
CA THR A 408 16.07 10.81 -16.28
C THR A 408 14.73 10.96 -15.56
N THR A 409 14.00 12.06 -15.81
CA THR A 409 12.69 12.31 -15.20
C THR A 409 11.65 11.28 -15.63
N GLU A 410 11.50 11.05 -16.94
CA GLU A 410 10.56 10.04 -17.47
C GLU A 410 10.94 8.63 -17.00
N LYS A 411 12.24 8.31 -16.96
CA LYS A 411 12.72 7.00 -16.49
C LYS A 411 12.41 6.79 -15.01
N ASN A 412 12.55 7.82 -14.18
CA ASN A 412 12.17 7.77 -12.77
C ASN A 412 10.65 7.64 -12.58
N GLN A 413 9.84 8.34 -13.39
CA GLN A 413 8.38 8.16 -13.38
C GLN A 413 7.98 6.74 -13.74
N PHE A 414 8.58 6.17 -14.80
CA PHE A 414 8.38 4.78 -15.17
C PHE A 414 8.79 3.82 -14.06
N TYR A 415 9.90 4.11 -13.37
CA TYR A 415 10.34 3.33 -12.22
C TYR A 415 9.33 3.37 -11.08
N ASP A 416 8.82 4.55 -10.72
CA ASP A 416 7.83 4.72 -9.65
C ASP A 416 6.54 3.95 -9.95
N ILE A 417 5.98 4.13 -11.16
CA ILE A 417 4.78 3.43 -11.63
C ILE A 417 4.98 1.92 -11.59
N TRP A 418 6.11 1.45 -12.12
CA TRP A 418 6.44 0.03 -12.14
C TRP A 418 6.64 -0.53 -10.71
N TYR A 419 7.35 0.20 -9.84
CA TYR A 419 7.68 -0.26 -8.50
C TYR A 419 6.45 -0.34 -7.60
N ASP A 420 5.54 0.63 -7.69
CA ASP A 420 4.28 0.60 -6.94
C ASP A 420 3.43 -0.60 -7.33
N HIS A 421 3.35 -0.90 -8.63
CA HIS A 421 2.70 -2.12 -9.10
C HIS A 421 3.44 -3.37 -8.60
N TYR A 422 4.76 -3.42 -8.70
CA TYR A 422 5.56 -4.58 -8.30
C TYR A 422 5.48 -4.86 -6.80
N PHE A 423 5.57 -3.84 -5.95
CA PHE A 423 5.49 -3.99 -4.50
C PHE A 423 4.14 -4.56 -4.08
N ASN A 424 3.04 -3.96 -4.53
CA ASN A 424 1.70 -4.33 -4.11
C ASN A 424 1.22 -5.66 -4.73
N SER A 425 1.45 -5.85 -6.02
CA SER A 425 0.91 -7.01 -6.76
C SER A 425 1.81 -8.24 -6.67
N VAL A 426 3.11 -8.05 -6.40
CA VAL A 426 4.12 -9.13 -6.43
C VAL A 426 4.77 -9.36 -5.07
N LEU A 427 5.34 -8.33 -4.41
CA LEU A 427 6.13 -8.52 -3.17
C LEU A 427 5.25 -8.74 -1.93
N THR A 428 4.16 -7.98 -1.77
CA THR A 428 3.28 -8.06 -0.58
C THR A 428 2.00 -8.84 -0.81
N ASN A 429 1.93 -9.64 -1.87
CA ASN A 429 0.78 -10.50 -2.13
C ASN A 429 0.96 -11.87 -1.43
N PHE A 430 0.38 -12.04 -0.25
CA PHE A 430 0.45 -13.28 0.54
C PHE A 430 -0.70 -14.27 0.25
N GLY A 431 -1.43 -14.08 -0.85
CA GLY A 431 -2.55 -14.95 -1.23
C GLY A 431 -3.64 -15.02 -0.15
N SER A 432 -4.05 -16.23 0.24
CA SER A 432 -5.12 -16.44 1.23
C SER A 432 -4.82 -15.90 2.63
N ASN A 433 -3.55 -15.64 2.97
CA ASN A 433 -3.14 -15.17 4.29
C ASN A 433 -2.99 -13.64 4.39
N ASN A 434 -3.51 -12.88 3.43
CA ASN A 434 -3.26 -11.44 3.35
C ASN A 434 -3.77 -10.65 4.57
N ASN A 435 -4.83 -11.10 5.24
CA ASN A 435 -5.42 -10.40 6.41
C ASN A 435 -5.03 -11.02 7.77
N ARG A 436 -4.22 -12.08 7.80
CA ARG A 436 -3.80 -12.74 9.04
C ARG A 436 -2.62 -12.00 9.69
N GLN A 437 -2.69 -11.79 11.01
CA GLN A 437 -1.60 -11.25 11.83
C GLN A 437 -0.60 -12.32 12.26
N VAL A 438 0.65 -11.91 12.48
CA VAL A 438 1.75 -12.76 12.96
C VAL A 438 1.72 -12.83 14.49
N THR A 439 1.79 -14.05 15.03
CA THR A 439 1.90 -14.30 16.48
C THR A 439 3.28 -14.84 16.85
N TYR A 440 3.65 -14.77 18.14
CA TYR A 440 4.92 -15.36 18.59
C TYR A 440 4.94 -16.88 18.49
N HIS A 441 3.78 -17.54 18.61
CA HIS A 441 3.65 -18.97 18.44
C HIS A 441 3.93 -19.41 17.00
N ASP A 442 3.49 -18.62 16.01
CA ASP A 442 3.80 -18.86 14.59
C ASP A 442 5.31 -18.88 14.35
N ILE A 443 6.02 -17.92 14.96
CA ILE A 443 7.49 -17.80 14.84
C ILE A 443 8.18 -18.97 15.54
N LYS A 444 7.78 -19.30 16.77
CA LYS A 444 8.35 -20.42 17.54
C LYS A 444 8.26 -21.75 16.80
N ASN A 445 7.13 -22.02 16.16
CA ASN A 445 6.86 -23.26 15.45
C ASN A 445 7.42 -23.27 14.01
N GLY A 446 8.01 -22.17 13.54
CA GLY A 446 8.48 -22.04 12.16
C GLY A 446 7.35 -21.93 11.12
N ASN A 447 6.12 -21.61 11.54
CA ASN A 447 4.94 -21.48 10.70
C ASN A 447 4.85 -20.06 10.10
N TYR A 448 5.86 -19.65 9.35
CA TYR A 448 5.93 -18.31 8.76
C TYR A 448 4.86 -18.09 7.69
N ILE A 449 4.28 -16.89 7.64
CA ILE A 449 3.38 -16.47 6.56
C ILE A 449 4.23 -15.99 5.38
N THR A 450 4.23 -16.74 4.27
CA THR A 450 5.14 -16.54 3.15
C THR A 450 4.43 -16.06 1.89
N ASN A 451 5.13 -15.28 1.07
CA ASN A 451 4.68 -14.95 -0.28
C ASN A 451 4.84 -16.19 -1.19
N PRO A 452 3.82 -16.59 -1.97
CA PRO A 452 3.85 -17.80 -2.80
C PRO A 452 4.86 -17.76 -3.96
N ILE A 453 5.26 -16.56 -4.41
CA ILE A 453 6.30 -16.38 -5.42
C ILE A 453 7.70 -16.54 -4.79
N PHE A 454 7.84 -16.11 -3.54
CA PHE A 454 9.10 -16.10 -2.77
C PHE A 454 8.97 -17.01 -1.53
N ASN A 455 8.70 -18.30 -1.74
CA ASN A 455 8.47 -19.25 -0.65
C ASN A 455 9.70 -20.13 -0.35
N ASN A 456 10.91 -19.64 -0.62
CA ASN A 456 12.20 -20.33 -0.43
C ASN A 456 12.42 -21.62 -1.27
N THR A 457 11.38 -22.30 -1.74
CA THR A 457 11.48 -23.56 -2.50
C THR A 457 11.95 -23.39 -3.95
N LYS A 458 11.85 -22.18 -4.50
CA LYS A 458 12.13 -21.88 -5.92
C LYS A 458 13.44 -21.12 -6.16
N GLY A 459 14.31 -21.01 -5.16
CA GLY A 459 15.60 -20.29 -5.27
C GLY A 459 15.51 -18.77 -5.40
N LYS A 460 14.29 -18.19 -5.44
CA LYS A 460 14.05 -16.74 -5.52
C LYS A 460 14.30 -15.99 -4.20
N GLY A 461 14.46 -16.72 -3.11
CA GLY A 461 14.54 -16.19 -1.75
C GLY A 461 13.19 -16.26 -1.04
N PHE A 462 12.99 -15.39 -0.04
CA PHE A 462 11.78 -15.35 0.77
C PHE A 462 11.25 -13.95 1.07
N ILE A 463 9.94 -13.86 1.28
CA ILE A 463 9.28 -12.69 1.89
C ILE A 463 8.30 -13.20 2.93
N TYR A 464 8.55 -12.84 4.19
CA TYR A 464 7.72 -13.20 5.34
C TYR A 464 7.02 -11.98 5.91
N LYS A 465 5.76 -12.14 6.34
CA LYS A 465 5.16 -11.20 7.28
C LYS A 465 5.86 -11.30 8.63
N ASP A 466 6.04 -10.16 9.29
CA ASP A 466 6.77 -10.07 10.55
C ASP A 466 6.16 -9.01 11.49
N LYS A 467 6.68 -8.98 12.73
CA LYS A 467 6.47 -7.90 13.69
C LYS A 467 7.76 -7.11 13.86
N ALA A 468 7.62 -5.79 13.83
CA ALA A 468 8.73 -4.85 13.96
C ALA A 468 8.65 -4.11 15.30
N TYR A 469 9.78 -3.99 15.99
CA TYR A 469 9.86 -3.30 17.28
C TYR A 469 11.06 -2.33 17.32
N ASP A 470 10.96 -1.30 18.15
CA ASP A 470 11.97 -0.26 18.31
C ASP A 470 12.14 0.06 19.81
N VAL A 471 13.37 0.39 20.21
CA VAL A 471 13.70 0.77 21.58
C VAL A 471 13.48 2.28 21.70
N ASN A 472 12.39 2.72 22.33
CA ASN A 472 12.12 4.14 22.61
C ASN A 472 11.90 5.05 21.38
N ASN A 473 11.19 4.58 20.35
CA ASN A 473 10.83 5.38 19.16
C ASN A 473 12.04 6.00 18.41
N SER A 474 13.21 5.37 18.47
CA SER A 474 14.38 5.74 17.66
C SER A 474 14.12 5.50 16.16
N LYS A 475 13.56 6.53 15.51
CA LYS A 475 13.30 6.59 14.06
C LYS A 475 14.46 5.99 13.25
N GLY A 476 14.20 4.85 12.60
CA GLY A 476 15.08 4.25 11.58
C GLY A 476 15.72 2.90 11.92
N TYR A 477 15.51 2.34 13.12
CA TYR A 477 16.17 1.09 13.56
C TYR A 477 15.19 0.00 14.02
N SER A 478 14.05 -0.16 13.35
CA SER A 478 13.10 -1.21 13.69
C SER A 478 13.71 -2.61 13.49
N GLN A 479 13.67 -3.44 14.54
CA GLN A 479 14.17 -4.81 14.54
C GLN A 479 13.08 -5.81 14.17
N SER A 480 13.48 -6.96 13.63
CA SER A 480 12.60 -8.06 13.23
C SER A 480 12.43 -9.07 14.35
N LEU A 481 11.19 -9.42 14.66
CA LEU A 481 10.89 -10.48 15.64
C LEU A 481 11.32 -11.86 15.12
N ILE A 482 11.06 -12.18 13.85
CA ILE A 482 11.51 -13.43 13.24
C ILE A 482 13.04 -13.58 13.33
N ARG A 483 13.81 -12.56 12.92
CA ARG A 483 15.28 -12.64 12.97
C ARG A 483 15.78 -12.78 14.38
N SER A 484 15.19 -12.06 15.33
CA SER A 484 15.57 -12.18 16.75
C SER A 484 15.41 -13.63 17.21
N TYR A 485 14.30 -14.27 16.88
CA TYR A 485 14.10 -15.69 17.19
C TYR A 485 15.09 -16.61 16.48
N LEU A 486 15.37 -16.39 15.19
CA LEU A 486 16.33 -17.20 14.45
C LEU A 486 17.75 -17.09 15.03
N ASN A 487 18.13 -15.92 15.54
CA ASN A 487 19.42 -15.71 16.20
C ASN A 487 19.46 -16.28 17.62
N TRP A 488 18.30 -16.39 18.29
CA TRP A 488 18.17 -17.06 19.58
C TRP A 488 18.41 -18.57 19.49
N MET A 489 17.91 -19.23 18.45
CA MET A 489 18.00 -20.69 18.29
C MET A 489 19.42 -21.28 18.49
N PRO A 490 20.48 -20.79 17.81
CA PRO A 490 21.83 -21.31 18.02
C PRO A 490 22.41 -20.95 19.41
N ILE A 491 22.00 -19.82 19.99
CA ILE A 491 22.40 -19.44 21.36
C ILE A 491 21.80 -20.43 22.35
N LYS A 492 20.50 -20.71 22.24
CA LYS A 492 19.78 -21.68 23.06
C LYS A 492 20.41 -23.07 22.98
N ALA A 493 20.73 -23.56 21.78
CA ALA A 493 21.37 -24.87 21.61
C ALA A 493 22.71 -24.96 22.35
N LYS A 494 23.57 -23.94 22.21
CA LYS A 494 24.85 -23.87 22.93
C LYS A 494 24.71 -23.78 24.44
N LEU A 495 23.65 -23.12 24.92
CA LEU A 495 23.35 -23.08 26.36
C LEU A 495 22.97 -24.47 26.87
N LEU A 496 22.10 -25.19 26.15
CA LEU A 496 21.63 -26.53 26.52
C LEU A 496 22.76 -27.58 26.59
N GLU A 497 23.85 -27.39 25.84
CA GLU A 497 25.04 -28.26 25.89
C GLU A 497 25.87 -28.11 27.18
N LYS A 498 25.68 -27.04 27.95
CA LYS A 498 26.49 -26.71 29.12
C LYS A 498 25.64 -26.54 30.38
N PRO A 499 24.99 -27.62 30.87
CA PRO A 499 24.21 -27.55 32.09
C PRO A 499 25.09 -27.29 33.31
N VAL A 500 24.59 -26.48 34.22
CA VAL A 500 25.12 -26.25 35.56
C VAL A 500 24.18 -26.94 36.54
N VAL A 501 24.70 -27.87 37.34
CA VAL A 501 23.90 -28.56 38.35
C VAL A 501 23.86 -27.72 39.62
N ARG A 502 22.66 -27.35 40.08
CA ARG A 502 22.42 -26.76 41.41
C ARG A 502 21.22 -27.41 42.05
N ASP A 503 21.33 -27.74 43.33
CA ASP A 503 20.24 -28.34 44.13
C ASP A 503 19.58 -29.57 43.46
N GLY A 504 20.39 -30.38 42.76
CA GLY A 504 19.92 -31.58 42.04
C GLY A 504 19.18 -31.31 40.73
N GLN A 505 19.04 -30.05 40.30
CA GLN A 505 18.41 -29.65 39.04
C GLN A 505 19.42 -29.07 38.05
N GLN A 506 19.16 -29.26 36.76
CA GLN A 506 19.96 -28.69 35.68
C GLN A 506 19.49 -27.27 35.34
N TYR A 507 20.44 -26.35 35.29
CA TYR A 507 20.24 -24.96 34.90
C TYR A 507 21.21 -24.57 33.78
N TYR A 508 20.92 -23.45 33.10
CA TYR A 508 21.69 -22.97 31.97
C TYR A 508 21.98 -21.47 32.12
N GLN A 509 23.23 -21.09 31.90
CA GLN A 509 23.71 -19.72 32.13
C GLN A 509 23.26 -18.76 31.01
N LEU A 510 22.04 -18.21 31.12
CA LEU A 510 21.49 -17.26 30.14
C LEU A 510 22.19 -15.88 30.20
N ARG A 511 22.52 -15.42 31.40
CA ARG A 511 23.27 -14.17 31.67
C ARG A 511 24.21 -14.41 32.85
N PRO A 512 25.31 -13.66 33.05
CA PRO A 512 26.21 -13.87 34.19
C PRO A 512 25.52 -13.89 35.56
N ASP A 513 24.42 -13.15 35.71
CA ASP A 513 23.61 -13.00 36.92
C ASP A 513 22.38 -13.93 36.98
N PHE A 514 22.08 -14.69 35.92
CA PHE A 514 20.85 -15.49 35.80
C PHE A 514 21.08 -16.91 35.24
N LEU A 515 20.52 -17.89 35.95
CA LEU A 515 20.48 -19.30 35.59
C LEU A 515 19.04 -19.66 35.24
N ALA A 516 18.78 -20.13 34.03
CA ALA A 516 17.47 -20.49 33.52
C ALA A 516 17.25 -22.01 33.53
N THR A 517 16.01 -22.46 33.69
CA THR A 517 15.63 -23.87 33.42
C THR A 517 15.49 -24.12 31.91
N ALA A 518 15.44 -25.38 31.49
CA ALA A 518 15.17 -25.73 30.08
C ALA A 518 13.83 -25.13 29.60
N GLU A 519 12.80 -25.19 30.43
CA GLU A 519 11.48 -24.63 30.14
C GLU A 519 11.51 -23.11 29.97
N GLN A 520 12.27 -22.41 30.82
CA GLN A 520 12.46 -20.96 30.67
C GLN A 520 13.17 -20.63 29.35
N LEU A 521 14.18 -21.40 28.95
CA LEU A 521 14.84 -21.21 27.64
C LEU A 521 13.91 -21.46 26.44
N ASP A 522 12.95 -22.38 26.57
CA ASP A 522 11.91 -22.62 25.55
C ASP A 522 10.91 -21.46 25.46
N LYS A 523 10.58 -20.86 26.60
CA LYS A 523 9.63 -19.75 26.67
C LYS A 523 10.24 -18.40 26.31
N PHE A 524 11.53 -18.22 26.57
CA PHE A 524 12.23 -16.95 26.49
C PHE A 524 11.99 -16.18 25.18
N LEU A 525 11.39 -15.00 25.30
CA LEU A 525 11.31 -14.03 24.21
C LEU A 525 12.67 -13.35 24.07
N TYR A 526 13.47 -13.71 23.07
CA TYR A 526 14.71 -13.01 22.76
C TYR A 526 14.46 -11.83 21.82
N LEU A 527 14.96 -10.65 22.20
CA LEU A 527 14.89 -9.42 21.42
C LEU A 527 16.30 -8.87 21.22
N GLU A 528 16.65 -8.55 19.98
CA GLU A 528 17.94 -8.01 19.58
C GLU A 528 18.08 -6.51 19.88
N GLY A 529 19.34 -6.06 19.88
CA GLY A 529 19.68 -4.66 20.07
C GLY A 529 19.61 -4.22 21.54
N ASN A 530 19.18 -2.99 21.76
CA ASN A 530 19.18 -2.37 23.10
C ASN A 530 17.94 -2.75 23.95
N PHE A 531 17.09 -3.67 23.47
CA PHE A 531 15.89 -4.11 24.18
C PHE A 531 16.25 -5.17 25.22
N GLN A 532 16.84 -4.73 26.34
CA GLN A 532 17.41 -5.63 27.34
C GLN A 532 16.44 -5.99 28.46
N THR A 533 16.56 -7.23 28.96
CA THR A 533 15.91 -7.65 30.19
C THR A 533 16.59 -7.05 31.42
N LYS A 534 15.84 -6.87 32.51
CA LYS A 534 16.36 -6.56 33.84
C LYS A 534 16.13 -7.74 34.77
N LEU A 535 17.14 -8.05 35.57
CA LEU A 535 17.02 -9.02 36.66
C LEU A 535 16.18 -8.40 37.78
N MET A 536 15.12 -9.08 38.17
CA MET A 536 14.26 -8.69 39.28
C MET A 536 14.13 -9.86 40.26
N TYR A 537 14.03 -9.54 41.54
CA TYR A 537 13.79 -10.49 42.62
C TYR A 537 12.34 -10.39 43.09
N SER A 538 11.73 -11.50 43.45
CA SER A 538 10.37 -11.55 44.01
C SER A 538 10.30 -12.54 45.16
N TYR A 539 9.48 -12.25 46.17
CA TYR A 539 9.12 -13.23 47.21
C TYR A 539 7.78 -13.85 46.82
N SER A 540 7.82 -15.03 46.19
CA SER A 540 6.66 -15.65 45.54
C SER A 540 6.78 -17.18 45.50
N PRO A 541 5.69 -17.92 45.25
CA PRO A 541 5.76 -19.38 45.06
C PRO A 541 6.21 -19.74 43.63
N ASP A 542 5.90 -18.89 42.66
CA ASP A 542 6.27 -19.00 41.25
C ASP A 542 7.47 -18.08 40.94
N PRO A 543 8.54 -18.54 40.28
CA PRO A 543 9.63 -17.68 39.84
C PRO A 543 9.26 -16.71 38.71
N ASP A 544 8.31 -17.06 37.82
CA ASP A 544 8.01 -16.33 36.59
C ASP A 544 6.67 -15.58 36.64
N ILE A 545 6.44 -14.91 37.77
CA ILE A 545 5.22 -14.14 38.02
C ILE A 545 5.02 -13.03 36.98
N SER A 546 3.76 -12.73 36.67
CA SER A 546 3.39 -11.50 35.99
C SER A 546 3.09 -10.42 37.04
N ASP A 547 3.88 -9.35 37.05
CA ASP A 547 3.65 -8.17 37.90
C ASP A 547 3.99 -6.89 37.12
N ARG A 548 3.06 -6.47 36.27
CA ARG A 548 3.24 -5.32 35.37
C ARG A 548 3.53 -4.00 36.08
N ASN A 549 3.12 -3.87 37.34
CA ASN A 549 3.29 -2.67 38.15
C ASN A 549 4.55 -2.72 39.02
N GLY A 550 5.27 -3.85 39.07
CA GLY A 550 6.52 -4.01 39.81
C GLY A 550 6.40 -3.95 41.33
N ARG A 551 5.21 -4.13 41.91
CA ARG A 551 4.98 -4.04 43.36
C ARG A 551 5.69 -5.15 44.14
N MET A 552 5.70 -6.35 43.58
CA MET A 552 6.32 -7.54 44.14
C MET A 552 7.79 -7.67 43.74
N LEU A 553 8.21 -6.87 42.77
CA LEU A 553 9.57 -6.90 42.25
C LEU A 553 10.50 -6.04 43.12
N ALA A 554 11.73 -6.49 43.25
CA ALA A 554 12.84 -5.75 43.84
C ALA A 554 14.03 -5.82 42.89
N SER A 555 14.78 -4.73 42.77
CA SER A 555 15.99 -4.69 41.93
C SER A 555 17.20 -5.38 42.60
N THR A 556 17.14 -5.64 43.90
CA THR A 556 18.23 -6.25 44.68
C THR A 556 17.74 -7.40 45.55
N LEU A 557 18.66 -8.30 45.92
CA LEU A 557 18.38 -9.39 46.84
C LEU A 557 18.04 -8.86 48.25
N GLU A 558 18.72 -7.80 48.69
CA GLU A 558 18.48 -7.13 49.97
C GLU A 558 17.06 -6.57 50.01
N GLY A 559 16.59 -5.91 48.94
CA GLY A 559 15.22 -5.43 48.85
C GLY A 559 14.19 -6.57 48.85
N ALA A 560 14.52 -7.72 48.28
CA ALA A 560 13.67 -8.91 48.37
C ALA A 560 13.69 -9.55 49.77
N LYS A 561 14.83 -9.55 50.48
CA LYS A 561 14.95 -10.02 51.87
C LYS A 561 14.26 -9.11 52.85
N GLU A 562 14.26 -7.80 52.62
CA GLU A 562 13.47 -6.85 53.39
C GLU A 562 11.99 -7.15 53.23
N LYS A 563 11.53 -7.40 52.00
CA LYS A 563 10.16 -7.87 51.73
C LYS A 563 9.88 -9.23 52.40
N GLU A 564 10.82 -10.17 52.40
CA GLU A 564 10.70 -11.44 53.14
C GLU A 564 10.59 -11.23 54.66
N LEU A 565 11.43 -10.38 55.24
CA LEU A 565 11.49 -10.11 56.68
C LEU A 565 10.22 -9.41 57.16
N ILE A 566 9.79 -8.38 56.44
CA ILE A 566 8.52 -7.67 56.70
C ILE A 566 7.37 -8.68 56.73
N ASN A 567 7.38 -9.66 55.83
CA ASN A 567 6.35 -10.71 55.74
C ASN A 567 6.57 -11.91 56.68
N LYS A 568 7.67 -11.97 57.44
CA LYS A 568 7.98 -13.03 58.42
C LYS A 568 7.39 -12.75 59.80
N ASP A 569 7.26 -11.48 60.19
CA ASP A 569 6.59 -11.11 61.44
C ASP A 569 5.10 -11.39 61.31
N ARG A 570 4.62 -12.35 62.12
CA ARG A 570 3.23 -12.90 62.15
C ARG A 570 2.19 -11.89 62.63
N THR A 571 2.28 -10.66 62.16
CA THR A 571 1.30 -9.64 62.37
C THR A 571 0.13 -9.95 61.45
N LEU A 572 -1.03 -10.22 62.06
CA LEU A 572 -2.27 -10.33 61.31
C LEU A 572 -2.51 -8.99 60.64
N ARG A 573 -2.29 -8.93 59.34
CA ARG A 573 -2.59 -7.74 58.55
C ARG A 573 -4.05 -7.79 58.20
N LYS A 574 -4.74 -6.71 58.54
CA LYS A 574 -6.09 -6.45 58.08
C LYS A 574 -6.01 -5.47 56.94
N GLN A 575 -6.68 -5.80 55.85
CA GLN A 575 -6.94 -4.85 54.78
C GLN A 575 -8.45 -4.74 54.56
N TYR A 576 -8.89 -3.55 54.19
CA TYR A 576 -10.26 -3.24 53.81
C TYR A 576 -10.32 -3.18 52.30
N LEU A 577 -11.14 -4.05 51.72
CA LEU A 577 -11.47 -4.09 50.31
C LEU A 577 -12.76 -3.32 50.14
N ALA A 578 -12.64 -2.08 49.70
CA ALA A 578 -13.79 -1.35 49.21
C ALA A 578 -14.04 -1.82 47.77
N TYR A 579 -15.23 -2.37 47.52
CA TYR A 579 -15.67 -2.68 46.17
C TYR A 579 -16.51 -1.53 45.65
N ASP A 580 -16.27 -1.12 44.41
CA ASP A 580 -17.29 -0.38 43.68
C ASP A 580 -18.40 -1.33 43.22
N VAL A 581 -19.51 -0.77 42.72
CA VAL A 581 -20.65 -1.55 42.21
C VAL A 581 -20.30 -2.47 41.03
N PHE A 582 -19.11 -2.34 40.43
CA PHE A 582 -18.62 -3.15 39.32
C PHE A 582 -17.59 -4.20 39.76
N GLY A 583 -17.28 -4.28 41.05
CA GLY A 583 -16.33 -5.23 41.61
C GLY A 583 -14.86 -4.80 41.51
N ASN A 584 -14.56 -3.57 41.08
CA ASN A 584 -13.22 -3.01 41.23
C ASN A 584 -12.94 -2.81 42.71
N LYS A 585 -11.78 -3.27 43.14
CA LYS A 585 -11.41 -3.22 44.55
C LYS A 585 -10.33 -2.18 44.79
N GLU A 586 -10.49 -1.43 45.86
CA GLU A 586 -9.40 -0.72 46.48
C GLU A 586 -9.08 -1.33 47.83
N VAL A 587 -7.79 -1.36 48.15
CA VAL A 587 -7.28 -2.07 49.30
C VAL A 587 -6.48 -1.10 50.15
N THR A 588 -6.90 -0.90 51.39
CA THR A 588 -6.15 -0.11 52.38
C THR A 588 -6.05 -0.88 53.68
N THR A 589 -5.03 -0.58 54.48
CA THR A 589 -4.87 -1.14 55.83
C THR A 589 -5.38 -0.21 56.93
N SER A 590 -5.79 1.02 56.60
CA SER A 590 -6.15 2.06 57.57
C SER A 590 -7.57 1.89 58.17
N SER A 591 -8.63 2.16 57.42
CA SER A 591 -10.02 2.03 57.86
C SER A 591 -10.98 1.77 56.68
N ALA A 592 -12.24 1.44 56.98
CA ALA A 592 -13.28 1.28 55.96
C ALA A 592 -13.63 2.61 55.27
N GLU A 593 -13.71 3.71 56.03
CA GLU A 593 -13.94 5.06 55.51
C GLU A 593 -12.79 5.51 54.63
N GLU A 594 -11.55 5.23 55.04
CA GLU A 594 -10.38 5.54 54.24
C GLU A 594 -10.31 4.63 53.00
N ALA A 595 -10.77 3.39 53.07
CA ALA A 595 -10.89 2.50 51.91
C ALA A 595 -11.86 3.06 50.88
N ILE A 596 -13.03 3.53 51.35
CA ILE A 596 -14.04 4.18 50.52
C ILE A 596 -13.48 5.48 49.97
N GLN A 597 -12.77 6.28 50.77
CA GLN A 597 -12.21 7.55 50.33
C GLN A 597 -11.11 7.35 49.29
N GLN A 598 -10.21 6.38 49.49
CA GLN A 598 -9.19 6.00 48.52
C GLN A 598 -9.82 5.42 47.24
N LEU A 599 -10.83 4.56 47.37
CA LEU A 599 -11.61 4.05 46.23
C LEU A 599 -12.27 5.20 45.47
N THR A 600 -12.94 6.11 46.19
CA THR A 600 -13.61 7.30 45.66
C THR A 600 -12.63 8.24 44.97
N ASN A 601 -11.43 8.42 45.52
CA ASN A 601 -10.35 9.20 44.92
C ASN A 601 -9.81 8.55 43.64
N LYS A 602 -9.83 7.22 43.56
CA LYS A 602 -9.42 6.46 42.37
C LYS A 602 -10.53 6.33 41.33
N ILE A 603 -11.80 6.46 41.73
CA ILE A 603 -12.93 6.49 40.81
C ILE A 603 -12.80 7.75 39.96
N GLN A 604 -12.34 7.54 38.73
CA GLN A 604 -12.36 8.55 37.70
C GLN A 604 -13.78 8.64 37.16
N LEU A 605 -14.54 9.56 37.73
CA LEU A 605 -15.86 9.88 37.19
C LEU A 605 -15.72 10.39 35.77
N THR A 606 -16.50 9.79 34.88
CA THR A 606 -16.71 10.37 33.56
C THR A 606 -17.52 11.65 33.74
N SER A 607 -16.99 12.76 33.26
CA SER A 607 -17.70 14.03 33.22
C SER A 607 -17.86 14.51 31.79
N LYS A 608 -18.97 15.19 31.51
CA LYS A 608 -19.29 15.80 30.22
C LYS A 608 -19.63 17.25 30.49
N PHE A 609 -19.06 18.15 29.69
CA PHE A 609 -19.56 19.51 29.62
C PHE A 609 -20.78 19.49 28.71
N VAL A 610 -21.95 19.75 29.28
CA VAL A 610 -23.22 19.73 28.57
C VAL A 610 -23.72 21.15 28.40
N HIS A 611 -24.12 21.48 27.17
CA HIS A 611 -24.61 22.78 26.80
C HIS A 611 -25.91 23.08 27.55
N LYS A 612 -26.00 24.26 28.18
CA LYS A 612 -27.12 24.66 29.03
C LYS A 612 -28.46 24.62 28.30
N ASN A 613 -28.48 24.92 26.99
CA ASN A 613 -29.72 24.83 26.21
C ASN A 613 -30.18 23.39 25.97
N GLU A 614 -29.28 22.40 25.95
CA GLU A 614 -29.70 21.00 25.94
C GLU A 614 -30.33 20.61 27.28
N ILE A 615 -29.69 20.97 28.39
CA ILE A 615 -30.17 20.66 29.75
C ILE A 615 -31.60 21.18 29.95
N LYS A 616 -31.89 22.39 29.43
CA LYS A 616 -33.24 22.99 29.48
C LYS A 616 -34.33 22.16 28.79
N THR A 617 -33.97 21.26 27.87
CA THR A 617 -34.93 20.38 27.18
C THR A 617 -35.25 19.10 27.98
N TRP A 618 -34.53 18.84 29.07
CA TRP A 618 -34.71 17.62 29.86
C TRP A 618 -35.86 17.74 30.86
N ASN A 619 -36.54 16.63 31.12
CA ASN A 619 -37.56 16.55 32.15
C ASN A 619 -36.90 16.39 33.54
N ALA A 620 -37.04 17.39 34.41
CA ALA A 620 -36.43 17.40 35.74
C ALA A 620 -36.92 16.27 36.68
N LYS A 621 -38.06 15.63 36.40
CA LYS A 621 -38.64 14.56 37.25
C LYS A 621 -38.14 13.15 36.90
N VAL A 622 -37.36 12.99 35.83
CA VAL A 622 -36.89 11.68 35.36
C VAL A 622 -35.37 11.70 35.28
N LYS A 623 -34.71 10.67 35.81
CA LYS A 623 -33.26 10.51 35.65
C LYS A 623 -32.92 10.42 34.16
N ARG A 624 -32.12 11.36 33.65
CA ARG A 624 -31.64 11.35 32.27
C ARG A 624 -30.55 10.28 32.17
N SER A 625 -30.64 9.40 31.18
CA SER A 625 -29.54 8.49 30.87
C SER A 625 -28.34 9.28 30.34
N TRP A 626 -27.15 8.97 30.85
CA TRP A 626 -25.86 9.52 30.43
C TRP A 626 -25.62 9.36 28.94
N ASP A 627 -26.07 8.21 28.41
CA ASP A 627 -25.89 7.84 27.02
C ASP A 627 -26.83 8.64 26.11
N LEU A 628 -27.81 9.39 26.64
CA LEU A 628 -28.70 10.25 25.83
C LEU A 628 -28.25 11.70 25.74
N ILE A 629 -27.09 12.05 26.32
CA ILE A 629 -26.52 13.40 26.21
C ILE A 629 -25.96 13.58 24.81
N ILE A 630 -26.36 14.67 24.16
CA ILE A 630 -25.89 15.04 22.83
C ILE A 630 -24.69 15.98 22.94
N SER A 631 -24.75 17.09 23.67
CA SER A 631 -23.61 17.98 23.87
C SER A 631 -22.67 17.40 24.92
N ASP A 632 -21.64 16.69 24.52
CA ASP A 632 -20.80 15.93 25.47
C ASP A 632 -19.30 16.04 25.24
N GLY A 633 -18.86 16.93 24.35
CA GLY A 633 -17.46 17.06 24.03
C GLY A 633 -17.20 18.18 23.04
N ARG A 634 -16.06 18.13 22.36
CA ARG A 634 -15.73 19.01 21.24
C ARG A 634 -15.52 18.12 20.04
N TYR A 635 -16.51 18.11 19.17
CA TYR A 635 -16.52 17.30 17.97
C TYR A 635 -16.13 18.16 16.79
N VAL A 636 -15.19 17.61 16.03
CA VAL A 636 -14.95 18.04 14.68
C VAL A 636 -15.98 17.30 13.83
N VAL A 637 -17.00 18.03 13.39
CA VAL A 637 -18.00 17.51 12.47
C VAL A 637 -17.73 18.06 11.09
N TYR A 638 -18.11 17.28 10.09
CA TYR A 638 -17.86 17.61 8.71
C TYR A 638 -19.19 18.00 8.10
N ARG A 639 -19.25 19.16 7.46
CA ARG A 639 -20.47 19.62 6.82
C ARG A 639 -20.29 19.77 5.34
N ILE A 640 -21.38 19.53 4.63
CA ILE A 640 -21.50 19.67 3.18
C ILE A 640 -22.73 20.52 2.92
N VAL A 641 -22.75 21.25 1.82
CA VAL A 641 -23.93 22.04 1.44
C VAL A 641 -25.08 21.07 1.12
N ASP A 642 -26.26 21.33 1.69
CA ASP A 642 -27.45 20.54 1.38
C ASP A 642 -27.82 20.74 -0.11
N PRO A 643 -27.80 19.69 -0.94
CA PRO A 643 -28.12 19.80 -2.35
C PRO A 643 -29.60 20.17 -2.59
N ASN A 644 -30.48 19.91 -1.62
CA ASN A 644 -31.92 20.12 -1.73
C ASN A 644 -32.38 21.45 -1.11
N GLN A 645 -31.54 22.11 -0.31
CA GLN A 645 -31.89 23.33 0.42
C GLN A 645 -30.76 24.35 0.40
N THR A 646 -30.89 25.36 -0.45
CA THR A 646 -29.90 26.44 -0.58
C THR A 646 -29.63 27.14 0.76
N GLY A 647 -28.37 27.26 1.14
CA GLY A 647 -27.94 27.92 2.37
C GLY A 647 -27.98 27.06 3.63
N LYS A 648 -28.37 25.78 3.52
CA LYS A 648 -28.32 24.82 4.63
C LYS A 648 -27.18 23.82 4.46
N PHE A 649 -26.78 23.24 5.58
CA PHE A 649 -25.70 22.28 5.62
C PHE A 649 -26.18 20.97 6.21
N ILE A 650 -25.70 19.88 5.63
CA ILE A 650 -25.82 18.55 6.17
C ILE A 650 -24.52 18.23 6.90
N TYR A 651 -24.63 17.79 8.15
CA TYR A 651 -23.49 17.54 9.02
C TYR A 651 -23.29 16.04 9.25
N PHE A 652 -22.04 15.65 9.38
CA PHE A 652 -21.59 14.27 9.51
C PHE A 652 -20.59 14.10 10.66
N PRO A 653 -20.61 12.92 11.33
CA PRO A 653 -19.69 12.60 12.43
C PRO A 653 -18.23 12.50 12.04
N ALA A 654 -17.99 12.07 10.80
CA ALA A 654 -16.68 11.67 10.33
C ALA A 654 -16.46 12.20 8.92
N GLN A 655 -15.19 12.46 8.62
CA GLN A 655 -14.79 12.93 7.31
C GLN A 655 -15.21 11.93 6.26
N ASP A 656 -14.97 10.64 6.51
CA ASP A 656 -15.33 9.55 5.60
C ASP A 656 -16.84 9.43 5.37
N LEU A 657 -17.66 9.77 6.37
CA LEU A 657 -19.12 9.79 6.21
C LEU A 657 -19.58 10.99 5.39
N ALA A 658 -18.98 12.17 5.61
CA ALA A 658 -19.23 13.33 4.76
C ALA A 658 -18.73 13.09 3.32
N LEU A 659 -17.57 12.47 3.17
CA LEU A 659 -17.00 12.07 1.88
C LEU A 659 -17.87 11.01 1.23
N ALA A 660 -18.33 9.98 1.96
CA ALA A 660 -19.26 8.98 1.47
C ALA A 660 -20.60 9.58 1.08
N ALA A 661 -21.12 10.55 1.84
CA ALA A 661 -22.37 11.23 1.52
C ALA A 661 -22.21 12.13 0.28
N ILE A 662 -21.13 12.90 0.16
CA ILE A 662 -20.81 13.63 -1.08
C ILE A 662 -20.66 12.66 -2.25
N LYS A 663 -19.91 11.57 -2.07
CA LYS A 663 -19.76 10.52 -3.08
C LYS A 663 -21.11 9.88 -3.42
N THR A 664 -22.04 9.74 -2.48
CA THR A 664 -23.38 9.15 -2.69
C THR A 664 -24.31 10.13 -3.39
N THR A 665 -24.36 11.39 -2.96
CA THR A 665 -25.08 12.46 -3.66
C THR A 665 -24.52 12.66 -5.07
N ALA A 666 -23.20 12.60 -5.22
CA ALA A 666 -22.54 12.64 -6.51
C ALA A 666 -22.85 11.38 -7.33
N ARG A 667 -22.93 10.16 -6.75
CA ARG A 667 -23.42 8.95 -7.44
C ARG A 667 -24.86 9.11 -7.94
N LEU A 668 -25.75 9.65 -7.10
CA LEU A 668 -27.14 9.91 -7.45
C LEU A 668 -27.29 10.99 -8.55
N ASN A 669 -26.32 11.91 -8.63
CA ASN A 669 -26.22 12.95 -9.65
C ASN A 669 -25.24 12.61 -10.79
N TYR A 670 -24.81 11.34 -10.94
CA TYR A 670 -23.86 10.84 -11.95
C TYR A 670 -22.44 11.48 -11.96
N MET A 671 -21.99 12.09 -10.86
CA MET A 671 -20.70 12.77 -10.69
C MET A 671 -19.63 12.00 -9.90
N VAL A 672 -19.97 11.02 -9.06
CA VAL A 672 -19.00 10.02 -8.56
C VAL A 672 -19.51 8.67 -8.96
N ASN A 673 -18.70 7.85 -9.61
CA ASN A 673 -19.00 6.43 -9.65
C ASN A 673 -17.90 5.69 -8.87
N LYS A 674 -18.25 4.97 -7.78
CA LYS A 674 -17.40 3.85 -7.34
C LYS A 674 -17.71 2.75 -8.33
N LEU A 675 -16.87 2.67 -9.35
CA LEU A 675 -16.99 1.67 -10.37
C LEU A 675 -16.13 0.51 -9.89
N GLU A 676 -16.79 -0.58 -9.51
CA GLU A 676 -16.15 -1.89 -9.57
C GLU A 676 -15.89 -2.13 -11.04
N LYS A 677 -14.74 -1.67 -11.51
CA LYS A 677 -14.43 -1.86 -12.90
C LYS A 677 -14.08 -3.32 -13.13
N SER A 678 -15.01 -4.01 -13.78
CA SER A 678 -14.78 -5.31 -14.37
C SER A 678 -13.53 -5.20 -15.22
N VAL A 679 -12.45 -5.82 -14.78
CA VAL A 679 -11.23 -5.94 -15.55
C VAL A 679 -11.56 -6.81 -16.72
N TYR A 680 -11.32 -6.28 -17.91
CA TYR A 680 -11.38 -7.02 -19.13
C TYR A 680 -9.99 -6.99 -19.74
N LEU A 681 -9.53 -8.16 -20.15
CA LEU A 681 -8.41 -8.30 -21.05
C LEU A 681 -8.97 -8.38 -22.46
N TYR A 682 -8.45 -7.57 -23.35
CA TYR A 682 -8.72 -7.69 -24.77
C TYR A 682 -7.40 -7.87 -25.51
N SER A 683 -7.29 -8.98 -26.21
CA SER A 683 -6.16 -9.24 -27.09
C SER A 683 -6.47 -8.65 -28.46
N TYR A 684 -5.80 -7.56 -28.77
CA TYR A 684 -5.92 -6.89 -30.06
C TYR A 684 -4.88 -7.46 -31.03
N THR A 685 -5.29 -7.77 -32.26
CA THR A 685 -4.36 -8.15 -33.32
C THR A 685 -4.08 -6.92 -34.17
N THR A 686 -2.83 -6.46 -34.15
CA THR A 686 -2.38 -5.27 -34.89
C THR A 686 -2.43 -5.50 -36.40
N GLN A 687 -2.32 -4.42 -37.18
CA GLN A 687 -2.16 -4.50 -38.65
C GLN A 687 -0.96 -5.40 -39.06
N SER A 688 0.08 -5.44 -38.24
CA SER A 688 1.26 -6.29 -38.41
C SER A 688 1.07 -7.74 -37.94
N LYS A 689 -0.14 -8.13 -37.53
CA LYS A 689 -0.52 -9.45 -36.98
C LYS A 689 0.13 -9.80 -35.64
N GLU A 690 0.55 -8.80 -34.86
CA GLU A 690 1.03 -8.96 -33.48
C GLU A 690 -0.17 -8.95 -32.52
N LEU A 691 -0.18 -9.84 -31.53
CA LEU A 691 -1.24 -9.89 -30.52
C LEU A 691 -0.80 -9.12 -29.28
N VAL A 692 -1.58 -8.12 -28.89
CA VAL A 692 -1.25 -7.18 -27.81
C VAL A 692 -2.38 -7.19 -26.77
N PRO A 693 -2.12 -7.58 -25.51
CA PRO A 693 -3.13 -7.57 -24.48
C PRO A 693 -3.31 -6.17 -23.88
N PHE A 694 -4.54 -5.68 -23.95
CA PHE A 694 -4.96 -4.46 -23.28
C PHE A 694 -5.79 -4.81 -22.06
N VAL A 695 -5.41 -4.23 -20.93
CA VAL A 695 -6.23 -4.27 -19.71
C VAL A 695 -7.07 -2.99 -19.65
N PHE A 696 -8.37 -3.20 -19.48
CA PHE A 696 -9.35 -2.13 -19.31
C PHE A 696 -10.44 -2.56 -18.38
N TYR A 697 -11.36 -1.64 -18.14
CA TYR A 697 -12.11 -1.58 -16.91
C TYR A 697 -13.57 -1.25 -17.28
N ASP A 698 -14.58 -1.94 -16.75
CA ASP A 698 -16.06 -1.76 -16.99
C ASP A 698 -16.50 -1.60 -18.43
N ASN A 699 -15.89 -2.33 -19.36
CA ASN A 699 -16.17 -2.08 -20.76
C ASN A 699 -15.97 -0.61 -21.15
N ASP A 700 -14.99 0.03 -20.54
CA ASP A 700 -14.39 1.24 -21.07
C ASP A 700 -13.58 0.89 -22.33
N VAL A 701 -14.34 0.42 -23.30
CA VAL A 701 -13.91 0.10 -24.64
C VAL A 701 -13.30 1.35 -25.26
N GLU A 702 -13.68 2.55 -24.83
CA GLU A 702 -13.12 3.80 -25.31
C GLU A 702 -11.69 4.06 -24.81
N SER A 703 -11.36 3.73 -23.56
CA SER A 703 -9.96 3.77 -23.10
C SER A 703 -9.09 2.75 -23.84
N VAL A 704 -9.63 1.56 -24.15
CA VAL A 704 -8.95 0.55 -24.96
C VAL A 704 -8.79 1.03 -26.38
N ILE A 705 -9.85 1.54 -27.01
CA ILE A 705 -9.82 2.12 -28.34
C ILE A 705 -8.78 3.25 -28.37
N SER A 706 -8.74 4.11 -27.36
CA SER A 706 -7.78 5.21 -27.26
C SER A 706 -6.35 4.69 -27.10
N LYS A 707 -6.13 3.67 -26.26
CA LYS A 707 -4.83 3.00 -26.09
C LYS A 707 -4.42 2.22 -27.33
N ILE A 708 -5.36 1.59 -28.03
CA ILE A 708 -5.15 0.92 -29.31
C ILE A 708 -4.81 1.96 -30.36
N TYR A 709 -5.51 3.09 -30.44
CA TYR A 709 -5.14 4.18 -31.35
C TYR A 709 -3.81 4.81 -30.98
N GLN A 710 -3.49 5.01 -29.70
CA GLN A 710 -2.15 5.44 -29.27
C GLN A 710 -1.09 4.39 -29.61
N TYR A 711 -1.43 3.10 -29.56
CA TYR A 711 -0.57 2.00 -29.98
C TYR A 711 -0.39 2.00 -31.51
N GLU A 712 -1.49 2.14 -32.25
CA GLU A 712 -1.63 2.03 -33.71
C GLU A 712 -1.35 3.31 -34.48
N GLN A 713 -1.23 4.48 -33.83
CA GLN A 713 -0.94 5.77 -34.49
C GLN A 713 0.36 5.74 -35.33
N TRP A 714 1.10 4.63 -35.29
CA TRP A 714 2.42 4.40 -35.86
C TRP A 714 2.56 3.03 -36.57
N THR A 715 1.55 2.15 -36.55
CA THR A 715 1.54 0.88 -37.29
C THR A 715 0.60 0.94 -38.48
#